data_AF-A0A6P6D1C6-F1
#
_entry.id   AF-A0A6P6D1C6-F1
#
_cell.length_a   1.000
_cell.length_b   1.000
_cell.length_c   1.000
_cell.angle_alpha   90.00
_cell.angle_beta   90.00
_cell.angle_gamma   90.00
#
_symmetry.space_group_name_H-M   'P 1'
#
loop_
_entity.id
_entity.type
_entity.pdbx_description
1 polymer ?
#
loop_
_entity_poly.entity_id
_entity_poly.type
_entity_poly.pdbx_seq_one_letter_code
_entity_poly.pdbx_strand_id
1 'polypeptide(L)'
;MSQERAVPASAGPLEELSGWPEELCRRELPSVLPRLLSMYQRSDSWIEHIQILKIIVEMFLPHMNHLTLEQTFFSQVLPKTVKLFDDMMYELTSQARELSSQNLEIQTTLRNILQTMVQVIGALTGCVQHVCATQESVILENIQSLPSSALHVIKSTFVHCKNSESVYSGHLHLVSDLLQALFKEAYSLQKQLMGLLDMVCVGPLVDRSDGILNMVIVIHSLLDICSVISSMDHAFHANTWKFIIKQSLKHQSVIKSRLKHRDIITSLCEDILVSFQSCLQLAEQMTQSDVQDNAEYRLFQKTLKLCRFFANSLLHYTKEFLPFLSDSCSALHQLYLQIHSKCPPSLYAARVPQAQQDEIAAAFLVTLDPLVGQLLAFQPFVHVVLDSTLELPCELQFPQCLLLVVIMDKLPSQPEAVQSLWCTGSQVSEATARVSLLKAIFDSFEQCSGELSLPVHLQGVKRQGQAEVAVTLYQHVCVHLCAFIASFHPSLFPELDAALLRAVLSANMITSLLAMDAWCFLARYGTAELCAHHVAVVAHLIKSCPGECYQLTSLSVLLRRLFFFMAPPQQVEFIQNFPPKAAGNLPLWQCISFQALPSELREQTAREVAGLGTAQCRKWLSSTRTLGELDSLNTVLSALLAVCHSAREALDIGQQAAVIEVGSQLWAFLSTHLVTGQPCVQQALSLLLPLLGSFIQTLDPPLISQVVTLQASLLQSEPPDHVRLAVLDFVSSLGKLLLSEALQVITLNCCSCEQNH
;
A
#
# COMPACT_ATOMS: atom_id res chain seq x y z
N MET A 1 -47.24 -78.19 29.61
CA MET A 1 -47.00 -77.84 31.03
C MET A 1 -45.71 -77.04 31.11
N SER A 2 -45.82 -75.82 31.64
CA SER A 2 -44.75 -74.97 32.17
C SER A 2 -43.74 -74.37 31.16
N GLN A 3 -44.17 -73.33 30.44
CA GLN A 3 -43.29 -72.23 30.03
C GLN A 3 -43.28 -71.20 31.18
N GLU A 4 -42.17 -71.12 31.89
CA GLU A 4 -41.88 -70.01 32.80
C GLU A 4 -41.65 -68.74 31.99
N ARG A 5 -42.58 -67.80 32.15
CA ARG A 5 -42.40 -66.39 31.76
C ARG A 5 -41.26 -65.82 32.59
N ALA A 6 -40.14 -65.54 31.95
CA ALA A 6 -39.16 -64.60 32.47
C ALA A 6 -39.84 -63.23 32.63
N VAL A 7 -39.93 -62.80 33.88
CA VAL A 7 -40.41 -61.49 34.30
C VAL A 7 -39.45 -60.41 33.76
N PRO A 8 -39.93 -59.38 33.04
CA PRO A 8 -39.12 -58.19 32.81
C PRO A 8 -39.06 -57.40 34.12
N ALA A 9 -37.88 -57.36 34.74
CA ALA A 9 -37.62 -56.53 35.91
C ALA A 9 -37.71 -55.04 35.50
N SER A 10 -38.83 -54.45 35.89
CA SER A 10 -39.22 -53.04 36.01
C SER A 10 -38.26 -51.97 35.45
N ALA A 11 -38.75 -51.26 34.43
CA ALA A 11 -38.36 -49.88 34.17
C ALA A 11 -38.81 -49.01 35.36
N GLY A 12 -37.87 -48.36 36.04
CA GLY A 12 -38.24 -47.19 36.83
C GLY A 12 -38.56 -46.04 35.86
N PRO A 13 -39.63 -45.26 36.05
CA PRO A 13 -39.85 -44.03 35.30
C PRO A 13 -38.60 -43.13 35.39
N LEU A 14 -38.31 -42.35 34.34
CA LEU A 14 -37.16 -41.41 34.31
C LEU A 14 -37.13 -40.48 35.55
N GLU A 15 -38.28 -40.27 36.19
CA GLU A 15 -38.49 -39.57 37.45
C GLU A 15 -37.93 -40.28 38.70
N GLU A 16 -37.84 -41.61 38.70
CA GLU A 16 -37.20 -42.36 39.81
C GLU A 16 -35.68 -42.24 39.75
N LEU A 17 -35.10 -42.19 38.54
CA LEU A 17 -33.65 -42.11 38.34
C LEU A 17 -33.07 -40.77 38.80
N SER A 18 -33.83 -39.67 38.69
CA SER A 18 -33.40 -38.33 39.11
C SER A 18 -33.30 -38.17 40.63
N GLY A 19 -33.86 -39.10 41.42
CA GLY A 19 -33.80 -39.10 42.89
C GLY A 19 -32.74 -40.04 43.48
N TRP A 20 -31.92 -40.70 42.66
CA TRP A 20 -30.95 -41.70 43.13
C TRP A 20 -29.74 -41.07 43.85
N PRO A 21 -29.26 -41.67 44.95
CA PRO A 21 -28.00 -41.24 45.59
C PRO A 21 -26.77 -41.68 44.79
N GLU A 22 -25.66 -40.96 44.95
CA GLU A 22 -24.41 -41.11 44.18
C GLU A 22 -23.87 -42.56 44.16
N GLU A 23 -23.82 -43.22 45.32
CA GLU A 23 -23.41 -44.63 45.43
C GLU A 23 -24.24 -45.59 44.55
N LEU A 24 -25.54 -45.32 44.42
CA LEU A 24 -26.46 -46.17 43.67
C LEU A 24 -26.31 -45.93 42.17
N CYS A 25 -26.13 -44.68 41.75
CA CYS A 25 -25.77 -44.33 40.37
C CYS A 25 -24.45 -44.98 39.93
N ARG A 26 -23.41 -44.96 40.79
CA ARG A 26 -22.12 -45.60 40.50
C ARG A 26 -22.24 -47.12 40.36
N ARG A 27 -23.02 -47.78 41.23
CA ARG A 27 -23.19 -49.25 41.19
C ARG A 27 -23.97 -49.72 39.98
N GLU A 28 -25.05 -49.02 39.64
CA GLU A 28 -25.95 -49.41 38.54
C GLU A 28 -25.53 -48.86 37.16
N LEU A 29 -24.46 -48.05 37.09
CA LEU A 29 -23.94 -47.48 35.84
C LEU A 29 -23.80 -48.50 34.69
N PRO A 30 -23.22 -49.71 34.89
CA PRO A 30 -23.05 -50.68 33.80
C PRO A 30 -24.37 -51.25 33.27
N SER A 31 -25.42 -51.32 34.10
CA SER A 31 -26.72 -51.89 33.75
C SER A 31 -27.67 -50.84 33.16
N VAL A 32 -27.60 -49.61 33.65
CA VAL A 32 -28.52 -48.50 33.31
C VAL A 32 -28.01 -47.69 32.11
N LEU A 33 -26.70 -47.42 32.00
CA LEU A 33 -26.16 -46.58 30.91
C LEU A 33 -26.51 -47.11 29.51
N PRO A 34 -26.32 -48.41 29.17
CA PRO A 34 -26.69 -48.92 27.84
C PRO A 34 -28.18 -48.78 27.54
N ARG A 35 -29.04 -48.87 28.57
CA ARG A 35 -30.49 -48.71 28.43
C ARG A 35 -30.85 -47.25 28.16
N LEU A 36 -30.28 -46.30 28.92
CA LEU A 36 -30.46 -44.87 28.69
C LEU A 36 -29.94 -44.45 27.31
N LEU A 37 -28.78 -44.96 26.89
CA LEU A 37 -28.27 -44.75 25.54
C LEU A 37 -29.24 -45.31 24.48
N SER A 38 -29.78 -46.51 24.67
CA SER A 38 -30.78 -47.06 23.74
C SER A 38 -32.07 -46.25 23.70
N MET A 39 -32.54 -45.72 24.83
CA MET A 39 -33.71 -44.84 24.89
C MET A 39 -33.42 -43.52 24.17
N TYR A 40 -32.25 -42.93 24.43
CA TYR A 40 -31.78 -41.73 23.75
C TYR A 40 -31.68 -41.94 22.23
N GLN A 41 -31.27 -43.12 21.77
CA GLN A 41 -31.20 -43.40 20.33
C GLN A 41 -32.57 -43.62 19.68
N ARG A 42 -33.60 -44.03 20.42
CA ARG A 42 -34.93 -44.40 19.88
C ARG A 42 -36.05 -43.39 20.11
N SER A 43 -35.87 -42.40 20.99
CA SER A 43 -36.91 -41.38 21.21
C SER A 43 -37.13 -40.55 19.94
N ASP A 44 -38.38 -40.15 19.72
CA ASP A 44 -38.80 -39.22 18.65
C ASP A 44 -39.14 -37.82 19.21
N SER A 45 -39.21 -37.66 20.54
CA SER A 45 -39.60 -36.42 21.21
C SER A 45 -38.36 -35.63 21.67
N TRP A 46 -38.29 -34.34 21.37
CA TRP A 46 -37.19 -33.47 21.81
C TRP A 46 -37.13 -33.34 23.33
N ILE A 47 -38.29 -33.26 23.98
CA ILE A 47 -38.40 -33.12 25.44
C ILE A 47 -37.85 -34.38 26.13
N GLU A 48 -38.23 -35.56 25.63
CA GLU A 48 -37.76 -36.82 26.19
C GLU A 48 -36.26 -37.02 25.97
N HIS A 49 -35.73 -36.69 24.78
CA HIS A 49 -34.28 -36.70 24.53
C HIS A 49 -33.50 -35.86 25.53
N ILE A 50 -33.97 -34.65 25.82
CA ILE A 50 -33.27 -33.72 26.71
C ILE A 50 -33.38 -34.14 28.16
N GLN A 51 -34.52 -34.68 28.59
CA GLN A 51 -34.65 -35.29 29.91
C GLN A 51 -33.65 -36.44 30.10
N ILE A 52 -33.55 -37.34 29.12
CA ILE A 52 -32.58 -38.45 29.15
C ILE A 52 -31.14 -37.92 29.17
N LEU A 53 -30.82 -36.95 28.31
CA LEU A 53 -29.48 -36.33 28.25
C LEU A 53 -29.11 -35.72 29.60
N LYS A 54 -30.03 -34.97 30.22
CA LYS A 54 -29.83 -34.33 31.52
C LYS A 54 -29.56 -35.38 32.61
N ILE A 55 -30.36 -36.45 32.67
CA ILE A 55 -30.15 -37.55 33.61
C ILE A 55 -28.76 -38.18 33.43
N ILE A 56 -28.34 -38.45 32.19
CA ILE A 56 -27.01 -39.03 31.94
C ILE A 56 -25.90 -38.07 32.38
N VAL A 57 -25.99 -36.79 32.04
CA VAL A 57 -24.96 -35.78 32.35
C VAL A 57 -24.87 -35.48 33.84
N GLU A 58 -25.99 -35.35 34.54
CA GLU A 58 -26.01 -34.96 35.96
C GLU A 58 -25.74 -36.16 36.89
N MET A 59 -26.32 -37.33 36.60
CA MET A 59 -26.32 -38.46 37.54
C MET A 59 -25.27 -39.53 37.23
N PHE A 60 -24.93 -39.75 35.95
CA PHE A 60 -24.11 -40.90 35.55
C PHE A 60 -22.73 -40.51 35.03
N LEU A 61 -22.60 -39.38 34.34
CA LEU A 61 -21.32 -38.86 33.83
C LEU A 61 -20.25 -38.74 34.94
N PRO A 62 -20.56 -38.26 36.17
CA PRO A 62 -19.60 -38.21 37.29
C PRO A 62 -18.89 -39.54 37.63
N HIS A 63 -19.46 -40.67 37.20
CA HIS A 63 -18.98 -42.02 37.54
C HIS A 63 -18.32 -42.75 36.38
N MET A 64 -18.25 -42.13 35.20
CA MET A 64 -17.66 -42.74 34.01
C MET A 64 -16.12 -42.67 34.05
N ASN A 65 -15.46 -43.65 33.44
CA ASN A 65 -14.01 -43.61 33.27
C ASN A 65 -13.63 -42.57 32.22
N HIS A 66 -12.84 -41.59 32.65
CA HIS A 66 -12.42 -40.45 31.85
C HIS A 66 -11.59 -40.80 30.61
N LEU A 67 -10.86 -41.92 30.62
CA LEU A 67 -10.06 -42.39 29.47
C LEU A 67 -10.92 -43.02 28.36
N THR A 68 -12.13 -43.48 28.68
CA THR A 68 -13.03 -44.16 27.74
C THR A 68 -14.26 -43.32 27.39
N LEU A 69 -14.38 -42.11 27.93
CA LEU A 69 -15.53 -41.21 27.76
C LEU A 69 -15.93 -41.02 26.30
N GLU A 70 -14.96 -40.84 25.41
CA GLU A 70 -15.22 -40.71 23.98
C GLU A 70 -15.99 -41.93 23.43
N GLN A 71 -15.50 -43.14 23.72
CA GLN A 71 -16.04 -44.39 23.18
C GLN A 71 -17.36 -44.78 23.84
N THR A 72 -17.46 -44.57 25.15
CA THR A 72 -18.62 -45.03 25.94
C THR A 72 -19.79 -44.06 25.90
N PHE A 73 -19.55 -42.77 25.66
CA PHE A 73 -20.58 -41.74 25.76
C PHE A 73 -20.53 -40.70 24.64
N PHE A 74 -19.45 -39.92 24.52
CA PHE A 74 -19.48 -38.72 23.68
C PHE A 74 -19.73 -39.00 22.20
N SER A 75 -19.03 -39.98 21.61
CA SER A 75 -19.21 -40.34 20.19
C SER A 75 -20.59 -40.94 19.88
N GLN A 76 -21.28 -41.49 20.89
CA GLN A 76 -22.61 -42.08 20.72
C GLN A 76 -23.73 -41.05 20.89
N VAL A 77 -23.55 -40.07 21.78
CA VAL A 77 -24.61 -39.14 22.19
C VAL A 77 -24.52 -37.80 21.49
N LEU A 78 -23.33 -37.20 21.44
CA LEU A 78 -23.17 -35.80 21.01
C LEU A 78 -23.50 -35.54 19.53
N PRO A 79 -23.18 -36.43 18.56
CA PRO A 79 -23.61 -36.23 17.18
C PRO A 79 -25.13 -36.16 17.04
N LYS A 80 -25.88 -36.98 17.79
CA LYS A 80 -27.34 -36.93 17.81
C LYS A 80 -27.86 -35.70 18.55
N THR A 81 -27.17 -35.25 19.61
CA THR A 81 -27.48 -33.97 20.29
C THR A 81 -27.34 -32.78 19.35
N VAL A 82 -26.29 -32.75 18.52
CA VAL A 82 -26.09 -31.70 17.51
C VAL A 82 -27.21 -31.73 16.48
N LYS A 83 -27.53 -32.91 15.93
CA LYS A 83 -28.65 -33.04 14.98
C LYS A 83 -29.97 -32.55 15.57
N LEU A 84 -30.27 -32.93 16.82
CA LEU A 84 -31.45 -32.48 17.54
C LEU A 84 -31.49 -30.94 17.65
N PHE A 85 -30.35 -30.33 17.95
CA PHE A 85 -30.22 -28.88 18.02
C PHE A 85 -30.47 -28.21 16.66
N ASP A 86 -29.98 -28.79 15.58
CA ASP A 86 -30.17 -28.28 14.22
C ASP A 86 -31.63 -28.42 13.75
N ASP A 87 -32.28 -29.55 14.07
CA ASP A 87 -33.69 -29.76 13.79
C ASP A 87 -34.56 -28.71 14.53
N MET A 88 -34.23 -28.41 15.80
CA MET A 88 -34.87 -27.33 16.56
C MET A 88 -34.62 -25.95 15.94
N MET A 89 -33.39 -25.66 15.51
CA MET A 89 -33.01 -24.41 14.85
C MET A 89 -33.75 -24.21 13.53
N TYR A 90 -33.89 -25.27 12.75
CA TYR A 90 -34.63 -25.26 11.48
C TYR A 90 -36.11 -24.95 11.73
N GLU A 91 -36.75 -25.65 12.65
CA GLU A 91 -38.17 -25.45 12.99
C GLU A 91 -38.42 -24.05 13.57
N LEU A 92 -37.49 -23.59 14.40
CA LEU A 92 -37.56 -22.25 14.96
C LEU A 92 -37.49 -21.19 13.85
N THR A 93 -36.59 -21.35 12.87
CA THR A 93 -36.41 -20.38 11.78
C THR A 93 -37.56 -20.43 10.76
N SER A 94 -38.15 -21.60 10.53
CA SER A 94 -39.28 -21.77 9.61
C SER A 94 -40.54 -21.10 10.16
N GLN A 95 -40.84 -21.29 11.45
CA GLN A 95 -42.03 -20.73 12.09
C GLN A 95 -41.86 -19.27 12.54
N ALA A 96 -40.63 -18.79 12.80
CA ALA A 96 -40.39 -17.43 13.30
C ALA A 96 -40.93 -16.32 12.40
N ARG A 97 -41.04 -16.55 11.08
CA ARG A 97 -41.59 -15.57 10.13
C ARG A 97 -43.08 -15.31 10.30
N GLU A 98 -43.82 -16.29 10.82
CA GLU A 98 -45.26 -16.22 11.06
C GLU A 98 -45.60 -15.67 12.45
N LEU A 99 -44.58 -15.30 13.24
CA LEU A 99 -44.75 -14.75 14.57
C LEU A 99 -45.47 -13.40 14.51
N SER A 100 -46.59 -13.32 15.23
CA SER A 100 -47.36 -12.08 15.44
C SER A 100 -47.92 -12.05 16.86
N SER A 101 -48.30 -10.87 17.33
CA SER A 101 -48.93 -10.71 18.66
C SER A 101 -50.29 -11.40 18.80
N GLN A 102 -50.89 -11.85 17.69
CA GLN A 102 -52.20 -12.50 17.65
C GLN A 102 -52.09 -14.04 17.64
N ASN A 103 -50.94 -14.60 17.25
CA ASN A 103 -50.75 -16.04 17.13
C ASN A 103 -50.06 -16.64 18.38
N LEU A 104 -50.86 -16.84 19.43
CA LEU A 104 -50.39 -17.33 20.73
C LEU A 104 -49.82 -18.76 20.66
N GLU A 105 -50.29 -19.58 19.73
CA GLU A 105 -49.85 -20.97 19.56
C GLU A 105 -48.41 -21.02 19.02
N ILE A 106 -48.13 -20.30 17.93
CA ILE A 106 -46.76 -20.15 17.39
C ILE A 106 -45.84 -19.51 18.43
N GLN A 107 -46.31 -18.49 19.16
CA GLN A 107 -45.53 -17.89 20.23
C GLN A 107 -45.15 -18.92 21.30
N THR A 108 -46.10 -19.75 21.74
CA THR A 108 -45.84 -20.79 22.75
C THR A 108 -44.88 -21.85 22.24
N THR A 109 -45.04 -22.29 20.99
CA THR A 109 -44.14 -23.25 20.32
C THR A 109 -42.72 -22.71 20.25
N LEU A 110 -42.51 -21.50 19.73
CA LEU A 110 -41.18 -20.89 19.62
C LEU A 110 -40.51 -20.69 20.98
N ARG A 111 -41.27 -20.28 22.00
CA ARG A 111 -40.76 -20.15 23.37
C ARG A 111 -40.34 -21.51 23.94
N ASN A 112 -41.14 -22.55 23.72
CA ASN A 112 -40.78 -23.91 24.14
C ASN A 112 -39.52 -24.39 23.43
N ILE A 113 -39.36 -24.15 22.14
CA ILE A 113 -38.15 -24.53 21.38
C ILE A 113 -36.91 -23.80 21.95
N LEU A 114 -36.98 -22.48 22.12
CA LEU A 114 -35.87 -21.70 22.68
C LEU A 114 -35.48 -22.20 24.08
N GLN A 115 -36.46 -22.46 24.94
CA GLN A 115 -36.20 -22.96 26.29
C GLN A 115 -35.58 -24.37 26.28
N THR A 116 -36.00 -25.19 25.33
CA THR A 116 -35.46 -26.53 25.10
C THR A 116 -34.00 -26.47 24.60
N MET A 117 -33.69 -25.54 23.70
CA MET A 117 -32.33 -25.28 23.25
C MET A 117 -31.41 -24.81 24.39
N VAL A 118 -31.88 -23.94 25.29
CA VAL A 118 -31.13 -23.54 26.50
C VAL A 118 -30.74 -24.76 27.33
N GLN A 119 -31.63 -25.74 27.49
CA GLN A 119 -31.32 -26.97 28.22
C GLN A 119 -30.27 -27.84 27.54
N VAL A 120 -30.27 -27.90 26.19
CA VAL A 120 -29.20 -28.60 25.45
C VAL A 120 -27.84 -27.96 25.69
N ILE A 121 -27.77 -26.63 25.63
CA ILE A 121 -26.53 -25.89 25.91
C ILE A 121 -26.07 -26.13 27.36
N GLY A 122 -27.01 -26.13 28.32
CA GLY A 122 -26.73 -26.45 29.72
C GLY A 122 -26.16 -27.86 29.90
N ALA A 123 -26.74 -28.86 29.22
CA ALA A 123 -26.24 -30.23 29.27
C ALA A 123 -24.82 -30.37 28.68
N LEU A 124 -24.54 -29.71 27.55
CA LEU A 124 -23.19 -29.64 26.99
C LEU A 124 -22.21 -28.93 27.94
N THR A 125 -22.66 -27.90 28.64
CA THR A 125 -21.86 -27.20 29.65
C THR A 125 -21.50 -28.13 30.80
N GLY A 126 -22.46 -28.94 31.26
CA GLY A 126 -22.23 -29.99 32.26
C GLY A 126 -21.19 -31.02 31.80
N CYS A 127 -21.25 -31.46 30.54
CA CYS A 127 -20.22 -32.34 29.96
C CYS A 127 -18.82 -31.73 30.04
N VAL A 128 -18.67 -30.47 29.64
CA VAL A 128 -17.38 -29.76 29.67
C VAL A 128 -16.87 -29.59 31.10
N GLN A 129 -17.73 -29.16 32.02
CA GLN A 129 -17.38 -28.96 33.43
C GLN A 129 -16.91 -30.26 34.09
N HIS A 130 -17.57 -31.39 33.79
CA HIS A 130 -17.16 -32.68 34.31
C HIS A 130 -15.75 -33.09 33.88
N VAL A 131 -15.43 -32.94 32.59
CA VAL A 131 -14.07 -33.24 32.09
C VAL A 131 -13.04 -32.32 32.75
N CYS A 132 -13.35 -31.03 32.91
CA CYS A 132 -12.48 -30.09 33.60
C CYS A 132 -12.24 -30.43 35.07
N ALA A 133 -13.25 -30.95 35.77
CA ALA A 133 -13.13 -31.27 37.20
C ALA A 133 -12.37 -32.57 37.48
N THR A 134 -12.25 -33.45 36.49
CA THR A 134 -11.71 -34.81 36.67
C THR A 134 -10.24 -34.96 36.28
N GLN A 135 -9.68 -34.04 35.49
CA GLN A 135 -8.33 -34.16 34.93
C GLN A 135 -7.56 -32.84 34.93
N GLU A 136 -6.26 -32.88 35.24
CA GLU A 136 -5.35 -31.74 35.09
C GLU A 136 -4.82 -31.57 33.66
N SER A 137 -4.75 -32.66 32.89
CA SER A 137 -4.31 -32.68 31.48
C SER A 137 -5.19 -33.64 30.69
N VAL A 138 -5.64 -33.20 29.51
CA VAL A 138 -6.60 -33.95 28.70
C VAL A 138 -6.01 -34.28 27.31
N ILE A 139 -6.08 -35.54 26.91
CA ILE A 139 -5.73 -35.95 25.54
C ILE A 139 -6.96 -35.71 24.65
N LEU A 140 -6.79 -34.92 23.58
CA LEU A 140 -7.91 -34.52 22.71
C LEU A 140 -8.65 -35.71 22.09
N GLU A 141 -7.95 -36.80 21.77
CA GLU A 141 -8.54 -38.04 21.23
C GLU A 141 -9.58 -38.68 22.18
N ASN A 142 -9.43 -38.49 23.49
CA ASN A 142 -10.33 -39.06 24.50
C ASN A 142 -11.61 -38.24 24.70
N ILE A 143 -11.75 -37.10 24.02
CA ILE A 143 -12.91 -36.21 24.11
C ILE A 143 -13.27 -35.55 22.77
N GLN A 144 -12.78 -36.04 21.64
CA GLN A 144 -12.80 -35.30 20.37
C GLN A 144 -14.20 -34.85 19.93
N SER A 145 -15.25 -35.63 20.22
CA SER A 145 -16.63 -35.27 19.85
C SER A 145 -17.16 -34.08 20.65
N LEU A 146 -16.64 -33.85 21.86
CA LEU A 146 -17.13 -32.81 22.76
C LEU A 146 -16.81 -31.39 22.27
N PRO A 147 -15.54 -31.01 21.99
CA PRO A 147 -15.23 -29.71 21.40
C PRO A 147 -15.95 -29.47 20.08
N SER A 148 -16.02 -30.46 19.17
CA SER A 148 -16.70 -30.27 17.88
C SER A 148 -18.19 -29.99 18.05
N SER A 149 -18.88 -30.75 18.91
CA SER A 149 -20.31 -30.56 19.14
C SER A 149 -20.61 -29.26 19.88
N ALA A 150 -19.81 -28.92 20.89
CA ALA A 150 -19.95 -27.67 21.62
C ALA A 150 -19.73 -26.45 20.70
N LEU A 151 -18.66 -26.43 19.90
CA LEU A 151 -18.36 -25.33 18.97
C LEU A 151 -19.46 -25.17 17.92
N HIS A 152 -20.02 -26.28 17.42
CA HIS A 152 -21.15 -26.24 16.49
C HIS A 152 -22.37 -25.54 17.12
N VAL A 153 -22.79 -26.00 18.30
CA VAL A 153 -23.94 -25.44 19.01
C VAL A 153 -23.72 -23.98 19.39
N ILE A 154 -22.51 -23.62 19.86
CA ILE A 154 -22.14 -22.23 20.15
C ILE A 154 -22.27 -21.37 18.89
N LYS A 155 -21.67 -21.80 17.76
CA LYS A 155 -21.71 -21.07 16.49
C LYS A 155 -23.15 -20.88 16.01
N SER A 156 -23.93 -21.95 15.93
CA SER A 156 -25.34 -21.89 15.49
C SER A 156 -26.17 -20.96 16.38
N THR A 157 -25.92 -20.99 17.70
CA THR A 157 -26.58 -20.10 18.65
C THR A 157 -26.25 -18.63 18.40
N PHE A 158 -24.97 -18.28 18.26
CA PHE A 158 -24.59 -16.89 18.03
C PHE A 158 -25.02 -16.38 16.66
N VAL A 159 -24.99 -17.21 15.62
CA VAL A 159 -25.54 -16.86 14.30
C VAL A 159 -27.02 -16.51 14.41
N HIS A 160 -27.78 -17.33 15.15
CA HIS A 160 -29.20 -17.06 15.42
C HIS A 160 -29.40 -15.75 16.16
N CYS A 161 -28.67 -15.54 17.26
CA CYS A 161 -28.76 -14.33 18.06
C CYS A 161 -28.40 -13.08 17.24
N LYS A 162 -27.36 -13.14 16.40
CA LYS A 162 -26.95 -12.04 15.50
C LYS A 162 -28.04 -11.69 14.49
N ASN A 163 -28.68 -12.69 13.90
CA ASN A 163 -29.68 -12.51 12.86
C ASN A 163 -31.12 -12.38 13.40
N SER A 164 -31.29 -12.44 14.73
CA SER A 164 -32.59 -12.55 15.39
C SER A 164 -33.58 -11.43 14.98
N GLU A 165 -33.12 -10.19 14.83
CA GLU A 165 -33.96 -9.08 14.38
C GLU A 165 -34.64 -9.35 13.02
N SER A 166 -33.88 -9.93 12.09
CA SER A 166 -34.38 -10.33 10.77
C SER A 166 -35.25 -11.59 10.82
N VAL A 167 -34.90 -12.56 11.67
CA VAL A 167 -35.61 -13.85 11.78
C VAL A 167 -37.02 -13.67 12.35
N TYR A 168 -37.18 -12.78 13.33
CA TYR A 168 -38.47 -12.53 13.99
C TYR A 168 -39.26 -11.35 13.41
N SER A 169 -38.86 -10.80 12.25
CA SER A 169 -39.59 -9.76 11.51
C SER A 169 -40.06 -8.57 12.38
N GLY A 170 -39.21 -8.09 13.30
CA GLY A 170 -39.54 -6.98 14.22
C GLY A 170 -40.34 -7.35 15.48
N HIS A 171 -40.71 -8.62 15.68
CA HIS A 171 -41.45 -9.12 16.85
C HIS A 171 -40.56 -9.74 17.94
N LEU A 172 -39.28 -9.38 17.96
CA LEU A 172 -38.27 -9.94 18.88
C LEU A 172 -38.64 -9.76 20.36
N HIS A 173 -39.38 -8.72 20.71
CA HIS A 173 -39.84 -8.45 22.08
C HIS A 173 -40.67 -9.60 22.69
N LEU A 174 -41.28 -10.48 21.88
CA LEU A 174 -42.06 -11.63 22.35
C LEU A 174 -41.20 -12.80 22.86
N VAL A 175 -39.91 -12.83 22.52
CA VAL A 175 -38.97 -13.92 22.82
C VAL A 175 -37.59 -13.44 23.31
N SER A 176 -37.42 -12.13 23.51
CA SER A 176 -36.15 -11.48 23.86
C SER A 176 -35.52 -12.02 25.14
N ASP A 177 -36.34 -12.33 26.15
CA ASP A 177 -35.90 -12.92 27.42
C ASP A 177 -35.23 -14.29 27.22
N LEU A 178 -35.80 -15.14 26.37
CA LEU A 178 -35.26 -16.46 26.05
C LEU A 178 -34.07 -16.38 25.11
N LEU A 179 -34.04 -15.45 24.16
CA LEU A 179 -32.86 -15.19 23.32
C LEU A 179 -31.67 -14.71 24.17
N GLN A 180 -31.93 -13.85 25.16
CA GLN A 180 -30.89 -13.41 26.10
C GLN A 180 -30.40 -14.56 26.98
N ALA A 181 -31.29 -15.45 27.42
CA ALA A 181 -30.91 -16.66 28.14
C ALA A 181 -30.05 -17.59 27.27
N LEU A 182 -30.46 -17.81 26.02
CA LEU A 182 -29.72 -18.62 25.04
C LEU A 182 -28.32 -18.08 24.78
N PHE A 183 -28.18 -16.76 24.57
CA PHE A 183 -26.89 -16.10 24.39
C PHE A 183 -25.99 -16.25 25.63
N LYS A 184 -26.54 -16.01 26.83
CA LYS A 184 -25.77 -16.16 28.09
C LYS A 184 -25.27 -17.58 28.29
N GLU A 185 -26.11 -18.57 27.99
CA GLU A 185 -25.74 -19.97 28.16
C GLU A 185 -24.71 -20.41 27.13
N ALA A 186 -24.81 -19.97 25.88
CA ALA A 186 -23.79 -20.22 24.86
C ALA A 186 -22.45 -19.54 25.21
N TYR A 187 -22.48 -18.32 25.74
CA TYR A 187 -21.29 -17.63 26.24
C TYR A 187 -20.64 -18.38 27.40
N SER A 188 -21.46 -18.89 28.35
CA SER A 188 -21.01 -19.73 29.46
C SER A 188 -20.34 -21.02 28.94
N LEU A 189 -20.99 -21.72 28.01
CA LEU A 189 -20.46 -22.92 27.37
C LEU A 189 -19.12 -22.65 26.69
N GLN A 190 -19.01 -21.58 25.88
CA GLN A 190 -17.75 -21.21 25.24
C GLN A 190 -16.66 -20.93 26.27
N LYS A 191 -16.95 -20.18 27.33
CA LYS A 191 -15.97 -19.87 28.39
C LYS A 191 -15.46 -21.15 29.05
N GLN A 192 -16.35 -22.08 29.38
CA GLN A 192 -15.97 -23.38 29.97
C GLN A 192 -15.16 -24.22 28.97
N LEU A 193 -15.55 -24.23 27.70
CA LEU A 193 -14.86 -24.95 26.65
C LEU A 193 -13.44 -24.41 26.42
N MET A 194 -13.25 -23.09 26.45
CA MET A 194 -11.93 -22.47 26.39
C MET A 194 -11.05 -22.91 27.58
N GLY A 195 -11.64 -23.02 28.77
CA GLY A 195 -10.97 -23.60 29.95
C GLY A 195 -10.56 -25.06 29.76
N LEU A 196 -11.43 -25.89 29.17
CA LEU A 196 -11.10 -27.27 28.81
C LEU A 196 -9.94 -27.35 27.82
N LEU A 197 -10.00 -26.58 26.73
CA LEU A 197 -8.98 -26.53 25.69
C LEU A 197 -7.62 -26.02 26.21
N ASP A 198 -7.61 -25.19 27.26
CA ASP A 198 -6.39 -24.80 27.95
C ASP A 198 -5.67 -25.98 28.64
N MET A 199 -6.40 -27.02 29.05
CA MET A 199 -5.83 -28.25 29.63
C MET A 199 -5.49 -29.33 28.58
N VAL A 200 -5.91 -29.13 27.33
CA VAL A 200 -5.67 -30.11 26.26
C VAL A 200 -4.19 -30.18 25.90
N CYS A 201 -3.67 -31.39 25.79
CA CYS A 201 -2.35 -31.71 25.25
C CYS A 201 -2.51 -32.51 23.95
N VAL A 202 -1.87 -32.04 22.89
CA VAL A 202 -1.68 -32.82 21.66
C VAL A 202 -0.35 -33.56 21.84
N GLY A 203 -0.40 -34.87 22.10
CA GLY A 203 0.78 -35.65 22.47
C GLY A 203 1.86 -35.63 21.37
N PRO A 204 3.16 -35.47 21.71
CA PRO A 204 4.25 -35.47 20.74
C PRO A 204 4.62 -36.87 20.21
N LEU A 205 4.06 -37.93 20.80
CA LEU A 205 4.52 -39.32 20.66
C LEU A 205 3.62 -40.22 19.80
N VAL A 206 2.55 -39.68 19.21
CA VAL A 206 1.66 -40.48 18.37
C VAL A 206 1.49 -39.78 17.03
N ASP A 207 2.05 -40.40 16.00
CA ASP A 207 1.93 -40.06 14.57
C ASP A 207 0.49 -40.28 14.04
N ARG A 208 -0.53 -40.06 14.90
CA ARG A 208 -1.93 -40.09 14.52
C ARG A 208 -2.29 -38.70 13.98
N SER A 209 -2.36 -38.61 12.67
CA SER A 209 -2.82 -37.43 11.90
C SER A 209 -4.12 -36.80 12.46
N ASP A 210 -4.97 -37.59 13.12
CA ASP A 210 -6.32 -37.21 13.52
C ASP A 210 -6.35 -36.21 14.69
N GLY A 211 -5.51 -36.39 15.73
CA GLY A 211 -5.48 -35.47 16.87
C GLY A 211 -4.98 -34.07 16.50
N ILE A 212 -4.04 -33.98 15.56
CA ILE A 212 -3.54 -32.71 15.00
C ILE A 212 -4.65 -32.02 14.20
N LEU A 213 -5.35 -32.78 13.35
CA LEU A 213 -6.45 -32.27 12.53
C LEU A 213 -7.59 -31.74 13.40
N ASN A 214 -7.94 -32.45 14.47
CA ASN A 214 -8.97 -32.03 15.42
C ASN A 214 -8.64 -30.68 16.06
N MET A 215 -7.39 -30.46 16.50
CA MET A 215 -7.01 -29.17 17.09
C MET A 215 -7.05 -28.02 16.06
N VAL A 216 -6.66 -28.30 14.80
CA VAL A 216 -6.79 -27.33 13.69
C VAL A 216 -8.27 -26.98 13.45
N ILE A 217 -9.16 -27.97 13.42
CA ILE A 217 -10.61 -27.75 13.28
C ILE A 217 -11.15 -26.90 14.44
N VAL A 218 -10.72 -27.15 15.67
CA VAL A 218 -11.11 -26.37 16.85
C VAL A 218 -10.71 -24.90 16.70
N ILE A 219 -9.47 -24.62 16.29
CA ILE A 219 -8.98 -23.24 16.10
C ILE A 219 -9.79 -22.52 15.02
N HIS A 220 -10.06 -23.16 13.88
CA HIS A 220 -10.84 -22.54 12.81
C HIS A 220 -12.33 -22.41 13.15
N SER A 221 -12.89 -23.32 13.93
CA SER A 221 -14.26 -23.19 14.43
C SER A 221 -14.40 -22.01 15.40
N LEU A 222 -13.37 -21.75 16.22
CA LEU A 222 -13.32 -20.55 17.06
C LEU A 222 -13.14 -19.28 16.23
N LEU A 223 -12.37 -19.33 15.13
CA LEU A 223 -12.24 -18.23 14.18
C LEU A 223 -13.60 -17.90 13.51
N ASP A 224 -14.33 -18.93 13.09
CA ASP A 224 -15.69 -18.79 12.57
C ASP A 224 -16.61 -18.13 13.61
N ILE A 225 -16.53 -18.53 14.88
CA ILE A 225 -17.30 -17.90 15.96
C ILE A 225 -16.88 -16.44 16.14
N CYS A 226 -15.57 -16.13 16.11
CA CYS A 226 -15.04 -14.77 16.17
C CYS A 226 -15.71 -13.84 15.14
N SER A 227 -15.78 -14.27 13.88
CA SER A 227 -16.40 -13.47 12.81
C SER A 227 -17.90 -13.21 13.03
N VAL A 228 -18.61 -14.11 13.71
CA VAL A 228 -20.01 -13.90 14.09
C VAL A 228 -20.11 -12.86 15.19
N ILE A 229 -19.31 -12.98 16.26
CA ILE A 229 -19.42 -12.14 17.46
C ILE A 229 -18.78 -10.75 17.33
N SER A 230 -18.04 -10.49 16.25
CA SER A 230 -17.28 -9.26 16.04
C SER A 230 -18.11 -7.98 16.18
N SER A 231 -19.37 -8.02 15.75
CA SER A 231 -20.33 -6.92 15.83
C SER A 231 -21.29 -7.02 17.02
N MET A 232 -21.13 -8.01 17.90
CA MET A 232 -22.03 -8.25 19.04
C MET A 232 -21.47 -7.67 20.35
N ASP A 233 -20.25 -8.06 20.72
CA ASP A 233 -19.60 -7.59 21.96
C ASP A 233 -18.07 -7.54 21.81
N HIS A 234 -17.50 -6.34 21.98
CA HIS A 234 -16.06 -6.11 21.77
C HIS A 234 -15.17 -6.88 22.76
N ALA A 235 -15.59 -7.03 24.02
CA ALA A 235 -14.78 -7.70 25.03
C ALA A 235 -14.76 -9.22 24.80
N PHE A 236 -15.91 -9.78 24.43
CA PHE A 236 -16.03 -11.18 24.05
C PHE A 236 -15.24 -11.49 22.78
N HIS A 237 -15.33 -10.63 21.77
CA HIS A 237 -14.56 -10.75 20.54
C HIS A 237 -13.04 -10.74 20.81
N ALA A 238 -12.54 -9.75 21.55
CA ALA A 238 -11.12 -9.68 21.92
C ALA A 238 -10.64 -10.89 22.74
N ASN A 239 -11.46 -11.39 23.68
CA ASN A 239 -11.11 -12.56 24.48
C ASN A 239 -11.03 -13.85 23.65
N THR A 240 -11.92 -14.00 22.67
CA THR A 240 -11.92 -15.16 21.76
C THR A 240 -10.67 -15.12 20.87
N TRP A 241 -10.33 -13.95 20.30
CA TRP A 241 -9.08 -13.76 19.57
C TRP A 241 -7.83 -14.05 20.40
N LYS A 242 -7.77 -13.50 21.61
CA LYS A 242 -6.67 -13.75 22.55
C LYS A 242 -6.46 -15.25 22.76
N PHE A 243 -7.55 -16.01 22.82
CA PHE A 243 -7.51 -17.46 22.97
C PHE A 243 -7.07 -18.18 21.70
N ILE A 244 -7.57 -17.78 20.52
CA ILE A 244 -7.14 -18.33 19.22
C ILE A 244 -5.62 -18.19 19.06
N ILE A 245 -5.07 -17.00 19.33
CA ILE A 245 -3.62 -16.75 19.27
C ILE A 245 -2.88 -17.61 20.29
N LYS A 246 -3.36 -17.64 21.55
CA LYS A 246 -2.77 -18.46 22.61
C LYS A 246 -2.71 -19.95 22.24
N GLN A 247 -3.79 -20.53 21.73
CA GLN A 247 -3.84 -21.94 21.33
C GLN A 247 -2.95 -22.23 20.11
N SER A 248 -2.92 -21.30 19.14
CA SER A 248 -2.06 -21.41 17.97
C SER A 248 -0.59 -21.52 18.37
N LEU A 249 -0.17 -20.70 19.35
CA LEU A 249 1.19 -20.69 19.87
C LEU A 249 1.50 -21.89 20.78
N LYS A 250 0.57 -22.24 21.68
CA LYS A 250 0.72 -23.39 22.59
C LYS A 250 1.01 -24.68 21.83
N HIS A 251 0.41 -24.87 20.66
CA HIS A 251 0.55 -26.08 19.85
C HIS A 251 1.37 -25.87 18.57
N GLN A 252 2.07 -24.73 18.43
CA GLN A 252 2.77 -24.28 17.22
C GLN A 252 3.63 -25.37 16.58
N SER A 253 4.42 -26.11 17.36
CA SER A 253 5.34 -27.13 16.84
C SER A 253 4.64 -28.22 16.03
N VAL A 254 3.38 -28.51 16.34
CA VAL A 254 2.59 -29.61 15.76
C VAL A 254 1.63 -29.13 14.67
N ILE A 255 1.02 -27.94 14.83
CA ILE A 255 -0.05 -27.47 13.93
C ILE A 255 0.39 -26.48 12.85
N LYS A 256 1.60 -25.90 12.94
CA LYS A 256 2.10 -24.83 12.05
C LYS A 256 2.03 -25.11 10.54
N SER A 257 2.07 -26.37 10.10
CA SER A 257 1.99 -26.70 8.67
C SER A 257 0.57 -26.99 8.18
N ARG A 258 -0.39 -27.16 9.10
CA ARG A 258 -1.79 -27.53 8.79
C ARG A 258 -2.78 -26.40 9.09
N LEU A 259 -2.39 -25.41 9.88
CA LEU A 259 -3.18 -24.20 10.09
C LEU A 259 -3.33 -23.43 8.76
N LYS A 260 -4.55 -22.97 8.48
CA LYS A 260 -4.82 -22.05 7.38
C LYS A 260 -4.44 -20.64 7.82
N HIS A 261 -3.15 -20.33 7.76
CA HIS A 261 -2.62 -19.04 8.22
C HIS A 261 -3.22 -17.84 7.48
N ARG A 262 -3.59 -18.03 6.21
CA ARG A 262 -4.27 -17.01 5.40
C ARG A 262 -5.59 -16.59 6.01
N ASP A 263 -6.41 -17.52 6.48
CA ASP A 263 -7.72 -17.22 7.06
C ASP A 263 -7.54 -16.40 8.35
N ILE A 264 -6.60 -16.80 9.21
CA ILE A 264 -6.30 -16.11 10.48
C ILE A 264 -5.77 -14.68 10.23
N ILE A 265 -4.81 -14.51 9.31
CA ILE A 265 -4.27 -13.18 8.99
C ILE A 265 -5.35 -12.30 8.35
N THR A 266 -6.09 -12.82 7.37
CA THR A 266 -7.14 -12.05 6.67
C THR A 266 -8.19 -11.57 7.66
N SER A 267 -8.69 -12.44 8.55
CA SER A 267 -9.67 -12.03 9.57
C SER A 267 -9.10 -11.00 10.55
N LEU A 268 -7.84 -11.13 11.00
CA LEU A 268 -7.20 -10.08 11.82
C LEU A 268 -7.10 -8.75 11.07
N CYS A 269 -6.72 -8.76 9.78
CA CYS A 269 -6.66 -7.56 8.96
C CYS A 269 -8.06 -6.91 8.84
N GLU A 270 -9.10 -7.69 8.55
CA GLU A 270 -10.49 -7.23 8.48
C GLU A 270 -10.95 -6.61 9.80
N ASP A 271 -10.69 -7.26 10.93
CA ASP A 271 -11.06 -6.76 12.26
C ASP A 271 -10.31 -5.47 12.63
N ILE A 272 -9.05 -5.35 12.24
CA ILE A 272 -8.29 -4.10 12.37
C ILE A 272 -8.95 -2.99 11.55
N LEU A 273 -9.28 -3.24 10.28
CA LEU A 273 -9.87 -2.25 9.38
C LEU A 273 -11.24 -1.79 9.87
N VAL A 274 -12.12 -2.71 10.26
CA VAL A 274 -13.45 -2.40 10.79
C VAL A 274 -13.33 -1.57 12.07
N SER A 275 -12.45 -1.98 12.99
CA SER A 275 -12.25 -1.24 14.25
C SER A 275 -11.65 0.14 13.99
N PHE A 276 -10.70 0.24 13.06
CA PHE A 276 -10.03 1.49 12.70
C PHE A 276 -10.98 2.47 12.02
N GLN A 277 -11.79 2.00 11.08
CA GLN A 277 -12.83 2.81 10.44
C GLN A 277 -13.86 3.29 11.46
N SER A 278 -14.26 2.43 12.40
CA SER A 278 -15.14 2.80 13.51
C SER A 278 -14.53 3.89 14.41
N CYS A 279 -13.22 3.81 14.68
CA CYS A 279 -12.48 4.86 15.39
C CYS A 279 -12.52 6.20 14.65
N LEU A 280 -12.28 6.19 13.34
CA LEU A 280 -12.30 7.39 12.52
C LEU A 280 -13.70 8.03 12.47
N GLN A 281 -14.75 7.23 12.29
CA GLN A 281 -16.13 7.70 12.28
C GLN A 281 -16.53 8.37 13.60
N LEU A 282 -16.19 7.74 14.73
CA LEU A 282 -16.44 8.31 16.06
C LEU A 282 -15.66 9.62 16.25
N ALA A 283 -14.41 9.68 15.79
CA ALA A 283 -13.59 10.88 15.91
C ALA A 283 -14.09 12.03 15.01
N GLU A 284 -14.63 11.72 13.83
CA GLU A 284 -15.24 12.70 12.93
C GLU A 284 -16.53 13.30 13.52
N GLN A 285 -17.40 12.46 14.11
CA GLN A 285 -18.64 12.89 14.76
C GLN A 285 -18.39 13.87 15.91
N MET A 286 -17.32 13.69 16.68
CA MET A 286 -16.92 14.63 17.74
C MET A 286 -16.56 16.03 17.24
N THR A 287 -16.31 16.20 15.94
CA THR A 287 -16.07 17.52 15.32
C THR A 287 -17.38 18.31 15.14
N GLN A 288 -18.52 17.61 15.05
CA GLN A 288 -19.83 18.19 14.74
C GLN A 288 -20.66 18.51 15.99
N SER A 289 -20.37 17.84 17.11
CA SER A 289 -20.98 18.12 18.40
C SER A 289 -20.11 19.09 19.21
N ASP A 290 -20.52 20.35 19.34
CA ASP A 290 -19.94 21.33 20.29
C ASP A 290 -20.06 20.90 21.77
N VAL A 291 -20.68 19.75 22.03
CA VAL A 291 -20.83 19.14 23.33
C VAL A 291 -19.80 18.03 23.47
N GLN A 292 -18.91 18.19 24.45
CA GLN A 292 -17.92 17.21 24.86
C GLN A 292 -18.62 16.02 25.53
N ASP A 293 -19.34 15.22 24.75
CA ASP A 293 -20.16 14.14 25.30
C ASP A 293 -19.25 13.00 25.77
N ASN A 294 -19.15 12.84 27.09
CA ASN A 294 -18.22 11.91 27.75
C ASN A 294 -18.46 10.45 27.34
N ALA A 295 -19.65 10.13 26.83
CA ALA A 295 -19.99 8.80 26.35
C ALA A 295 -19.30 8.44 25.03
N GLU A 296 -19.32 9.34 24.05
CA GLU A 296 -18.72 9.12 22.71
C GLU A 296 -17.20 9.02 22.80
N TYR A 297 -16.57 9.90 23.59
CA TYR A 297 -15.12 9.84 23.82
C TYR A 297 -14.70 8.52 24.49
N ARG A 298 -15.46 8.03 25.48
CA ARG A 298 -15.21 6.71 26.08
C ARG A 298 -15.38 5.57 25.08
N LEU A 299 -16.34 5.68 24.17
CA LEU A 299 -16.55 4.67 23.12
C LEU A 299 -15.36 4.67 22.15
N PHE A 300 -14.91 5.84 21.68
CA PHE A 300 -13.71 6.00 20.88
C PHE A 300 -12.48 5.37 21.55
N GLN A 301 -12.23 5.67 22.83
CA GLN A 301 -11.11 5.08 23.56
C GLN A 301 -11.19 3.55 23.67
N LYS A 302 -12.40 3.00 23.83
CA LYS A 302 -12.61 1.55 23.85
C LYS A 302 -12.32 0.93 22.48
N THR A 303 -12.79 1.54 21.40
CA THR A 303 -12.52 1.08 20.03
C THR A 303 -11.04 1.20 19.69
N LEU A 304 -10.36 2.28 20.10
CA LEU A 304 -8.93 2.46 19.87
C LEU A 304 -8.07 1.41 20.59
N LYS A 305 -8.45 1.07 21.84
CA LYS A 305 -7.82 -0.05 22.57
C LYS A 305 -8.02 -1.38 21.85
N LEU A 306 -9.17 -1.58 21.22
CA LEU A 306 -9.45 -2.77 20.44
C LEU A 306 -8.59 -2.81 19.16
N CYS A 307 -8.47 -1.71 18.41
CA CYS A 307 -7.56 -1.60 17.26
C CYS A 307 -6.12 -1.95 17.66
N ARG A 308 -5.64 -1.38 18.77
CA ARG A 308 -4.30 -1.66 19.30
C ARG A 308 -4.14 -3.13 19.69
N PHE A 309 -5.16 -3.75 20.26
CA PHE A 309 -5.13 -5.18 20.60
C PHE A 309 -4.97 -6.05 19.35
N PHE A 310 -5.75 -5.79 18.30
CA PHE A 310 -5.64 -6.55 17.06
C PHE A 310 -4.31 -6.32 16.34
N ALA A 311 -3.80 -5.08 16.29
CA ALA A 311 -2.48 -4.79 15.74
C ALA A 311 -1.37 -5.55 16.47
N ASN A 312 -1.39 -5.59 17.81
CA ASN A 312 -0.42 -6.37 18.59
C ASN A 312 -0.55 -7.88 18.33
N SER A 313 -1.79 -8.37 18.20
CA SER A 313 -2.05 -9.78 17.91
C SER A 313 -1.53 -10.16 16.53
N LEU A 314 -1.74 -9.30 15.52
CA LEU A 314 -1.20 -9.46 14.18
C LEU A 314 0.32 -9.46 14.17
N LEU A 315 0.98 -8.50 14.83
CA LEU A 315 2.44 -8.45 14.94
C LEU A 315 3.01 -9.70 15.59
N HIS A 316 2.40 -10.14 16.69
CA HIS A 316 2.86 -11.33 17.40
C HIS A 316 2.72 -12.57 16.53
N TYR A 317 1.55 -12.75 15.89
CA TYR A 317 1.30 -13.89 15.03
C TYR A 317 2.21 -13.90 13.80
N THR A 318 2.41 -12.74 13.16
CA THR A 318 3.30 -12.57 12.02
C THR A 318 4.72 -12.98 12.36
N LYS A 319 5.24 -12.54 13.52
CA LYS A 319 6.57 -12.90 14.00
C LYS A 319 6.73 -14.42 14.21
N GLU A 320 5.76 -15.07 14.85
CA GLU A 320 5.87 -16.48 15.24
C GLU A 320 5.61 -17.46 14.08
N PHE A 321 4.85 -17.03 13.06
CA PHE A 321 4.46 -17.88 11.92
C PHE A 321 4.99 -17.42 10.57
N LEU A 322 5.90 -16.43 10.53
CA LEU A 322 6.40 -15.81 9.30
C LEU A 322 6.67 -16.77 8.12
N PRO A 323 7.34 -17.93 8.30
CA PRO A 323 7.62 -18.84 7.17
C PRO A 323 6.38 -19.41 6.47
N PHE A 324 5.20 -19.34 7.08
CA PHE A 324 3.94 -19.88 6.58
C PHE A 324 3.00 -18.80 6.00
N LEU A 325 3.46 -17.54 5.90
CA LEU A 325 2.60 -16.40 5.57
C LEU A 325 2.71 -15.93 4.11
N SER A 326 3.30 -16.74 3.22
CA SER A 326 3.47 -16.38 1.80
C SER A 326 2.16 -15.95 1.15
N ASP A 327 1.08 -16.71 1.38
CA ASP A 327 -0.25 -16.44 0.79
C ASP A 327 -1.01 -15.30 1.50
N SER A 328 -0.46 -14.77 2.59
CA SER A 328 -1.05 -13.69 3.39
C SER A 328 -0.42 -12.33 3.12
N CYS A 329 0.70 -12.27 2.37
CA CYS A 329 1.41 -11.01 2.11
C CYS A 329 0.54 -9.97 1.39
N SER A 330 -0.36 -10.39 0.51
CA SER A 330 -1.32 -9.50 -0.15
C SER A 330 -2.27 -8.83 0.84
N ALA A 331 -2.80 -9.59 1.81
CA ALA A 331 -3.67 -9.04 2.86
C ALA A 331 -2.91 -8.06 3.77
N LEU A 332 -1.65 -8.37 4.12
CA LEU A 332 -0.80 -7.48 4.93
C LEU A 332 -0.45 -6.18 4.20
N HIS A 333 -0.14 -6.27 2.90
CA HIS A 333 0.11 -5.12 2.05
C HIS A 333 -1.13 -4.23 1.93
N GLN A 334 -2.28 -4.83 1.63
CA GLN A 334 -3.57 -4.10 1.55
C GLN A 334 -3.95 -3.45 2.87
N LEU A 335 -3.74 -4.13 4.01
CA LEU A 335 -3.98 -3.55 5.34
C LEU A 335 -3.18 -2.24 5.52
N TYR A 336 -1.89 -2.24 5.19
CA TYR A 336 -1.05 -1.04 5.30
C TYR A 336 -1.61 0.09 4.42
N LEU A 337 -1.88 -0.19 3.15
CA LEU A 337 -2.37 0.82 2.20
C LEU A 337 -3.71 1.41 2.63
N GLN A 338 -4.64 0.57 3.08
CA GLN A 338 -5.98 1.01 3.50
C GLN A 338 -5.98 1.82 4.79
N ILE A 339 -5.10 1.50 5.75
CA ILE A 339 -4.95 2.32 6.96
C ILE A 339 -4.38 3.69 6.58
N HIS A 340 -3.28 3.71 5.84
CA HIS A 340 -2.60 4.96 5.48
C HIS A 340 -3.38 5.81 4.48
N SER A 341 -4.29 5.23 3.67
CA SER A 341 -5.18 6.01 2.79
C SER A 341 -6.20 6.85 3.56
N LYS A 342 -6.55 6.44 4.79
CA LYS A 342 -7.51 7.16 5.63
C LYS A 342 -6.85 8.01 6.72
N CYS A 343 -5.52 8.04 6.78
CA CYS A 343 -4.76 8.91 7.66
C CYS A 343 -4.25 10.16 6.92
N PRO A 344 -4.21 11.34 7.57
CA PRO A 344 -3.46 12.47 7.04
C PRO A 344 -1.99 12.08 6.79
N PRO A 345 -1.36 12.60 5.71
CA PRO A 345 -1.85 13.67 4.85
C PRO A 345 -2.54 13.19 3.56
N SER A 346 -3.05 11.95 3.52
CA SER A 346 -3.80 11.44 2.36
C SER A 346 -4.99 12.33 1.99
N LEU A 347 -5.20 12.55 0.69
CA LEU A 347 -6.35 13.30 0.17
C LEU A 347 -7.69 12.60 0.45
N TYR A 348 -7.66 11.30 0.76
CA TYR A 348 -8.82 10.46 1.06
C TYR A 348 -9.09 10.32 2.56
N ALA A 349 -8.31 11.00 3.41
CA ALA A 349 -8.51 11.00 4.85
C ALA A 349 -9.72 11.86 5.26
N ALA A 350 -10.49 11.36 6.22
CA ALA A 350 -11.58 12.12 6.83
C ALA A 350 -11.04 13.29 7.67
N ARG A 351 -11.83 14.34 7.83
CA ARG A 351 -11.48 15.47 8.70
C ARG A 351 -11.73 15.08 10.15
N VAL A 352 -10.64 14.86 10.88
CA VAL A 352 -10.66 14.49 12.31
C VAL A 352 -9.92 15.56 13.12
N PRO A 353 -10.31 15.87 14.36
CA PRO A 353 -9.60 16.87 15.15
C PRO A 353 -8.19 16.38 15.52
N GLN A 354 -7.23 17.31 15.59
CA GLN A 354 -5.81 16.98 15.76
C GLN A 354 -5.52 16.11 17.00
N ALA A 355 -6.20 16.37 18.12
CA ALA A 355 -5.99 15.62 19.35
C ALA A 355 -6.30 14.11 19.19
N GLN A 356 -7.40 13.78 18.51
CA GLN A 356 -7.79 12.40 18.22
C GLN A 356 -6.87 11.78 17.17
N GLN A 357 -6.42 12.55 16.17
CA GLN A 357 -5.44 12.07 15.19
C GLN A 357 -4.12 11.68 15.89
N ASP A 358 -3.62 12.53 16.79
CA ASP A 358 -2.41 12.26 17.57
C ASP A 358 -2.59 11.03 18.48
N GLU A 359 -3.78 10.88 19.10
CA GLU A 359 -4.10 9.72 19.94
C GLU A 359 -4.12 8.42 19.10
N ILE A 360 -4.72 8.44 17.90
CA ILE A 360 -4.70 7.31 16.96
C ILE A 360 -3.27 6.99 16.52
N ALA A 361 -2.49 8.01 16.14
CA ALA A 361 -1.11 7.82 15.72
C ALA A 361 -0.27 7.17 16.82
N ALA A 362 -0.35 7.72 18.05
CA ALA A 362 0.43 7.24 19.19
C ALA A 362 0.00 5.85 19.68
N ALA A 363 -1.30 5.53 19.67
CA ALA A 363 -1.80 4.26 20.21
C ALA A 363 -1.79 3.12 19.18
N PHE A 364 -2.11 3.41 17.92
CA PHE A 364 -2.34 2.41 16.89
C PHE A 364 -1.23 2.40 15.82
N LEU A 365 -0.94 3.53 15.15
CA LEU A 365 0.04 3.54 14.05
C LEU A 365 1.46 3.20 14.54
N VAL A 366 1.87 3.74 15.70
CA VAL A 366 3.14 3.36 16.34
C VAL A 366 3.19 1.86 16.68
N THR A 367 2.05 1.27 17.05
CA THR A 367 1.96 -0.17 17.29
C THR A 367 2.13 -0.96 15.99
N LEU A 368 1.64 -0.47 14.85
CA LEU A 368 1.70 -1.19 13.58
C LEU A 368 3.04 -1.02 12.83
N ASP A 369 3.77 0.08 13.05
CA ASP A 369 5.04 0.39 12.37
C ASP A 369 6.08 -0.77 12.32
N PRO A 370 6.26 -1.59 13.39
CA PRO A 370 7.20 -2.71 13.35
C PRO A 370 6.86 -3.78 12.31
N LEU A 371 5.62 -3.83 11.80
CA LEU A 371 5.16 -4.85 10.86
C LEU A 371 6.03 -4.87 9.59
N VAL A 372 6.27 -3.70 8.99
CA VAL A 372 7.11 -3.59 7.79
C VAL A 372 8.51 -4.12 8.07
N GLY A 373 9.08 -3.75 9.22
CA GLY A 373 10.41 -4.22 9.65
C GLY A 373 10.51 -5.75 9.78
N GLN A 374 9.47 -6.42 10.29
CA GLN A 374 9.42 -7.89 10.39
C GLN A 374 9.35 -8.56 9.00
N LEU A 375 8.77 -7.89 8.01
CA LEU A 375 8.54 -8.42 6.67
C LEU A 375 9.66 -8.09 5.67
N LEU A 376 10.61 -7.19 6.01
CA LEU A 376 11.66 -6.76 5.08
C LEU A 376 12.51 -7.90 4.51
N ALA A 377 12.85 -8.90 5.34
CA ALA A 377 13.63 -10.05 4.91
C ALA A 377 12.78 -11.16 4.27
N PHE A 378 11.45 -11.00 4.22
CA PHE A 378 10.53 -12.03 3.76
C PHE A 378 10.22 -11.88 2.28
N GLN A 379 10.86 -12.70 1.45
CA GLN A 379 10.77 -12.64 -0.02
C GLN A 379 9.33 -12.57 -0.58
N PRO A 380 8.33 -13.34 -0.12
CA PRO A 380 6.96 -13.22 -0.62
C PRO A 380 6.37 -11.82 -0.46
N PHE A 381 6.72 -11.11 0.62
CA PHE A 381 6.27 -9.73 0.81
C PHE A 381 6.91 -8.77 -0.20
N VAL A 382 8.20 -8.96 -0.51
CA VAL A 382 8.90 -8.18 -1.53
C VAL A 382 8.24 -8.35 -2.90
N HIS A 383 7.85 -9.58 -3.25
CA HIS A 383 7.15 -9.87 -4.52
C HIS A 383 5.80 -9.16 -4.61
N VAL A 384 5.02 -9.14 -3.53
CA VAL A 384 3.72 -8.45 -3.51
C VAL A 384 3.90 -6.93 -3.63
N VAL A 385 4.85 -6.34 -2.90
CA VAL A 385 5.04 -4.87 -2.88
C VAL A 385 5.65 -4.36 -4.20
N LEU A 386 6.48 -5.16 -4.87
CA LEU A 386 7.20 -4.80 -6.10
C LEU A 386 6.66 -5.52 -7.35
N ASP A 387 5.42 -6.01 -7.32
CA ASP A 387 4.80 -6.67 -8.46
C ASP A 387 4.74 -5.71 -9.66
N SER A 388 5.27 -6.14 -10.80
CA SER A 388 5.30 -5.33 -12.03
C SER A 388 3.91 -5.08 -12.64
N THR A 389 2.91 -5.85 -12.22
CA THR A 389 1.51 -5.76 -12.64
C THR A 389 0.60 -5.14 -11.58
N LEU A 390 1.19 -4.51 -10.56
CA LEU A 390 0.45 -3.90 -9.46
C LEU A 390 -0.39 -2.71 -9.94
N GLU A 391 -1.69 -2.93 -10.11
CA GLU A 391 -2.67 -1.87 -10.39
C GLU A 391 -3.40 -1.48 -9.10
N LEU A 392 -3.20 -0.23 -8.66
CA LEU A 392 -3.82 0.31 -7.45
C LEU A 392 -4.87 1.38 -7.77
N PRO A 393 -6.03 1.36 -7.09
CA PRO A 393 -6.97 2.48 -7.07
C PRO A 393 -6.28 3.77 -6.63
N CYS A 394 -6.76 4.93 -7.10
CA CYS A 394 -6.17 6.24 -6.79
C CYS A 394 -5.96 6.49 -5.29
N GLU A 395 -6.89 6.01 -4.43
CA GLU A 395 -6.77 6.16 -2.98
C GLU A 395 -5.62 5.40 -2.33
N LEU A 396 -5.05 4.41 -3.02
CA LEU A 396 -3.96 3.57 -2.51
C LEU A 396 -2.59 3.91 -3.13
N GLN A 397 -2.54 4.75 -4.18
CA GLN A 397 -1.31 5.13 -4.87
C GLN A 397 -0.36 5.95 -3.98
N PHE A 398 -0.89 6.94 -3.26
CA PHE A 398 -0.10 7.71 -2.31
C PHE A 398 0.41 6.89 -1.11
N PRO A 399 -0.43 6.08 -0.43
CA PRO A 399 0.04 5.13 0.57
C PRO A 399 1.11 4.16 0.08
N GLN A 400 1.05 3.73 -1.19
CA GLN A 400 2.08 2.87 -1.79
C GLN A 400 3.41 3.62 -1.90
N CYS A 401 3.39 4.86 -2.37
CA CYS A 401 4.59 5.70 -2.43
C CYS A 401 5.23 5.87 -1.04
N LEU A 402 4.41 6.15 -0.02
CA LEU A 402 4.88 6.26 1.37
C LEU A 402 5.41 4.94 1.92
N LEU A 403 4.79 3.80 1.61
CA LEU A 403 5.30 2.48 2.01
C LEU A 403 6.71 2.24 1.46
N LEU A 404 6.93 2.55 0.18
CA LEU A 404 8.23 2.39 -0.45
C LEU A 404 9.29 3.30 0.18
N VAL A 405 8.94 4.54 0.54
CA VAL A 405 9.82 5.46 1.30
C VAL A 405 10.16 4.89 2.68
N VAL A 406 9.17 4.36 3.40
CA VAL A 406 9.40 3.71 4.72
C VAL A 406 10.32 2.51 4.60
N ILE A 407 10.19 1.72 3.52
CA ILE A 407 11.09 0.59 3.23
C ILE A 407 12.50 1.12 2.95
N MET A 408 12.66 2.15 2.12
CA MET A 408 13.96 2.78 1.85
C MET A 408 14.65 3.27 3.12
N ASP A 409 13.91 3.83 4.08
CA ASP A 409 14.47 4.32 5.34
C ASP A 409 14.96 3.19 6.25
N LYS A 410 14.25 2.05 6.24
CA LYS A 410 14.61 0.91 7.10
C LYS A 410 15.70 0.03 6.48
N LEU A 411 15.84 -0.02 5.16
CA LEU A 411 16.78 -0.89 4.45
C LEU A 411 18.26 -0.70 4.78
N PRO A 412 18.81 0.51 4.97
CA PRO A 412 20.21 0.71 5.32
C PRO A 412 20.64 0.02 6.61
N SER A 413 19.68 -0.25 7.52
CA SER A 413 19.93 -0.98 8.76
C SER A 413 19.95 -2.51 8.61
N GLN A 414 19.61 -3.02 7.41
CA GLN A 414 19.47 -4.45 7.14
C GLN A 414 20.75 -5.05 6.53
N PRO A 415 20.97 -6.38 6.64
CA PRO A 415 22.08 -7.07 5.97
C PRO A 415 22.06 -6.89 4.45
N GLU A 416 23.25 -6.97 3.81
CA GLU A 416 23.40 -6.81 2.35
C GLU A 416 22.48 -7.73 1.55
N ALA A 417 22.28 -8.98 2.00
CA ALA A 417 21.36 -9.92 1.34
C ALA A 417 19.91 -9.40 1.25
N VAL A 418 19.45 -8.70 2.29
CA VAL A 418 18.11 -8.09 2.31
C VAL A 418 18.08 -6.86 1.41
N GLN A 419 19.12 -6.02 1.43
CA GLN A 419 19.20 -4.87 0.51
C GLN A 419 19.20 -5.32 -0.96
N SER A 420 19.99 -6.35 -1.28
CA SER A 420 20.03 -6.95 -2.62
C SER A 420 18.67 -7.50 -3.03
N LEU A 421 17.93 -8.14 -2.10
CA LEU A 421 16.59 -8.65 -2.38
C LEU A 421 15.64 -7.53 -2.87
N TRP A 422 15.67 -6.34 -2.27
CA TRP A 422 14.80 -5.22 -2.68
C TRP A 422 15.31 -4.46 -3.91
N CYS A 423 16.62 -4.35 -4.08
CA CYS A 423 17.22 -3.53 -5.14
C CYS A 423 17.40 -4.26 -6.47
N THR A 424 17.55 -5.58 -6.47
CA THR A 424 17.64 -6.37 -7.71
C THR A 424 16.24 -6.68 -8.21
N GLY A 425 15.94 -6.44 -9.49
CA GLY A 425 14.70 -6.91 -10.12
C GLY A 425 14.72 -8.43 -10.34
N SER A 426 13.57 -9.05 -10.63
CA SER A 426 13.60 -10.47 -11.06
C SER A 426 14.29 -10.57 -12.42
N GLN A 427 15.29 -11.43 -12.50
CA GLN A 427 15.77 -11.87 -13.80
C GLN A 427 14.66 -12.66 -14.49
N VAL A 428 14.58 -12.58 -15.82
CA VAL A 428 13.49 -13.00 -16.74
C VAL A 428 13.00 -14.47 -16.57
N SER A 429 13.54 -15.23 -15.62
CA SER A 429 13.25 -16.64 -15.37
C SER A 429 12.41 -16.94 -14.10
N GLU A 430 12.02 -15.95 -13.28
CA GLU A 430 11.11 -16.20 -12.15
C GLU A 430 9.63 -16.08 -12.58
N ALA A 431 8.77 -16.94 -12.04
CA ALA A 431 7.34 -17.04 -12.38
C ALA A 431 6.51 -15.77 -12.07
N THR A 432 7.06 -14.84 -11.28
CA THR A 432 6.46 -13.55 -10.92
C THR A 432 7.45 -12.43 -11.22
N ALA A 433 7.16 -11.62 -12.24
CA ALA A 433 8.02 -10.50 -12.61
C ALA A 433 7.88 -9.36 -11.59
N ARG A 434 8.98 -9.03 -10.90
CA ARG A 434 9.06 -7.90 -9.97
C ARG A 434 10.01 -6.81 -10.46
N VAL A 435 9.71 -5.57 -10.14
CA VAL A 435 10.60 -4.42 -10.37
C VAL A 435 11.55 -4.23 -9.19
N SER A 436 12.64 -3.48 -9.39
CA SER A 436 13.50 -3.01 -8.29
C SER A 436 12.78 -1.94 -7.45
N LEU A 437 13.12 -1.80 -6.17
CA LEU A 437 12.61 -0.74 -5.29
C LEU A 437 12.77 0.67 -5.88
N LEU A 438 13.94 1.00 -6.44
CA LEU A 438 14.18 2.33 -7.02
C LEU A 438 13.24 2.63 -8.19
N LYS A 439 13.05 1.65 -9.08
CA LYS A 439 12.06 1.76 -10.15
C LYS A 439 10.64 1.93 -9.59
N ALA A 440 10.24 1.12 -8.61
CA ALA A 440 8.93 1.20 -7.99
C ALA A 440 8.66 2.58 -7.36
N ILE A 441 9.68 3.22 -6.76
CA ILE A 441 9.59 4.57 -6.21
C ILE A 441 9.27 5.59 -7.29
N PHE A 442 9.99 5.58 -8.42
CA PHE A 442 9.73 6.52 -9.51
C PHE A 442 8.35 6.28 -10.13
N ASP A 443 7.99 5.02 -10.36
CA ASP A 443 6.69 4.65 -10.92
C ASP A 443 5.54 5.04 -9.97
N SER A 444 5.68 4.78 -8.67
CA SER A 444 4.66 5.13 -7.66
C SER A 444 4.57 6.65 -7.41
N PHE A 445 5.70 7.36 -7.48
CA PHE A 445 5.75 8.81 -7.34
C PHE A 445 5.00 9.51 -8.48
N GLU A 446 5.16 9.02 -9.71
CA GLU A 446 4.42 9.49 -10.88
C GLU A 446 2.89 9.38 -10.70
N GLN A 447 2.41 8.31 -10.07
CA GLN A 447 0.97 8.11 -9.84
C GLN A 447 0.38 9.08 -8.79
N CYS A 448 1.19 9.71 -7.95
CA CYS A 448 0.74 10.63 -6.89
C CYS A 448 0.41 12.05 -7.42
N SER A 449 -0.25 12.15 -8.57
CA SER A 449 -0.52 13.42 -9.24
C SER A 449 -1.37 14.39 -8.39
N GLY A 450 -2.31 13.87 -7.59
CA GLY A 450 -3.13 14.67 -6.69
C GLY A 450 -2.30 15.33 -5.59
N GLU A 451 -1.48 14.55 -4.89
CA GLU A 451 -0.64 15.01 -3.79
C GLU A 451 0.54 15.88 -4.26
N LEU A 452 0.98 15.73 -5.51
CA LEU A 452 1.96 16.63 -6.13
C LEU A 452 1.36 17.99 -6.54
N SER A 453 0.06 18.03 -6.84
CA SER A 453 -0.60 19.26 -7.34
C SER A 453 -1.28 20.07 -6.23
N LEU A 454 -1.64 19.42 -5.12
CA LEU A 454 -2.35 20.03 -3.99
C LEU A 454 -1.39 20.31 -2.82
N PRO A 455 -1.75 21.22 -1.89
CA PRO A 455 -0.90 21.57 -0.74
C PRO A 455 -0.89 20.47 0.34
N VAL A 456 -0.49 19.27 -0.04
CA VAL A 456 -0.29 18.11 0.83
C VAL A 456 1.09 18.25 1.48
N HIS A 457 1.11 18.29 2.82
CA HIS A 457 2.32 18.49 3.58
C HIS A 457 2.64 17.25 4.41
N LEU A 458 3.89 16.80 4.30
CA LEU A 458 4.47 15.72 5.08
C LEU A 458 5.42 16.29 6.13
N GLN A 459 5.71 15.49 7.16
CA GLN A 459 6.71 15.85 8.15
C GLN A 459 8.11 15.77 7.54
N GLY A 460 8.85 16.88 7.55
CA GLY A 460 10.25 16.92 7.18
C GLY A 460 11.15 16.29 8.24
N VAL A 461 12.38 15.93 7.84
CA VAL A 461 13.38 15.33 8.74
C VAL A 461 13.75 16.29 9.87
N LYS A 462 13.52 15.87 11.12
CA LYS A 462 13.92 16.64 12.32
C LYS A 462 15.43 16.78 12.40
N ARG A 463 15.92 18.02 12.32
CA ARG A 463 17.29 18.35 12.74
C ARG A 463 17.28 18.64 14.24
N GLN A 464 18.24 18.11 15.00
CA GLN A 464 18.34 18.33 16.44
C GLN A 464 18.26 19.83 16.76
N GLY A 465 17.23 20.24 17.52
CA GLY A 465 17.03 21.63 17.95
C GLY A 465 16.21 22.53 17.02
N GLN A 466 15.68 22.04 15.89
CA GLN A 466 14.80 22.81 14.99
C GLN A 466 13.36 22.28 15.01
N ALA A 467 12.39 23.20 14.83
CA ALA A 467 10.97 22.85 14.71
C ALA A 467 10.72 21.96 13.47
N GLU A 468 9.72 21.09 13.56
CA GLU A 468 9.27 20.29 12.41
C GLU A 468 8.87 21.21 11.26
N VAL A 469 9.43 20.97 10.08
CA VAL A 469 9.10 21.71 8.86
C VAL A 469 8.16 20.88 8.01
N ALA A 470 7.02 21.46 7.65
CA ALA A 470 6.09 20.90 6.67
C ALA A 470 6.73 20.95 5.27
N VAL A 471 6.82 19.81 4.59
CA VAL A 471 7.45 19.69 3.25
C VAL A 471 6.49 19.08 2.24
N THR A 472 6.67 19.39 0.97
CA THR A 472 5.86 18.78 -0.11
C THR A 472 6.23 17.31 -0.32
N LEU A 473 5.38 16.54 -1.02
CA LEU A 473 5.70 15.17 -1.41
C LEU A 473 7.00 15.08 -2.23
N TYR A 474 7.21 16.02 -3.16
CA TYR A 474 8.45 16.10 -3.93
C TYR A 474 9.68 16.20 -3.01
N GLN A 475 9.66 17.14 -2.07
CA GLN A 475 10.78 17.36 -1.15
C GLN A 475 11.00 16.16 -0.24
N HIS A 476 9.92 15.56 0.26
CA HIS A 476 9.97 14.38 1.10
C HIS A 476 10.66 13.21 0.34
N VAL A 477 10.13 12.80 -0.81
CA VAL A 477 10.70 11.69 -1.59
C VAL A 477 12.14 11.99 -2.02
N CYS A 478 12.43 13.21 -2.46
CA CYS A 478 13.79 13.59 -2.88
C CYS A 478 14.81 13.45 -1.75
N VAL A 479 14.50 13.94 -0.54
CA VAL A 479 15.40 13.85 0.62
C VAL A 479 15.64 12.40 1.02
N HIS A 480 14.59 11.59 1.10
CA HIS A 480 14.70 10.18 1.49
C HIS A 480 15.42 9.36 0.41
N LEU A 481 15.19 9.64 -0.87
CA LEU A 481 15.94 9.05 -1.99
C LEU A 481 17.43 9.39 -1.94
N CYS A 482 17.79 10.65 -1.69
CA CYS A 482 19.18 11.06 -1.55
C CYS A 482 19.85 10.39 -0.33
N ALA A 483 19.14 10.30 0.81
CA ALA A 483 19.64 9.63 2.01
C ALA A 483 19.88 8.12 1.77
N PHE A 484 18.96 7.47 1.05
CA PHE A 484 19.12 6.07 0.66
C PHE A 484 20.31 5.88 -0.29
N ILE A 485 20.47 6.74 -1.30
CA ILE A 485 21.62 6.73 -2.21
C ILE A 485 22.95 6.89 -1.44
N ALA A 486 23.00 7.76 -0.44
CA ALA A 486 24.20 7.98 0.38
C ALA A 486 24.60 6.76 1.22
N SER A 487 23.66 5.85 1.50
CA SER A 487 23.89 4.60 2.25
C SER A 487 23.89 3.36 1.37
N PHE A 488 23.87 3.54 0.05
CA PHE A 488 23.71 2.46 -0.92
C PHE A 488 24.98 1.62 -1.05
N HIS A 489 24.82 0.29 -1.07
CA HIS A 489 25.97 -0.60 -1.15
C HIS A 489 26.62 -0.58 -2.55
N PRO A 490 27.97 -0.54 -2.67
CA PRO A 490 28.65 -0.47 -3.97
C PRO A 490 28.33 -1.61 -4.94
N SER A 491 28.03 -2.82 -4.43
CA SER A 491 27.66 -3.97 -5.27
C SER A 491 26.33 -3.76 -6.02
N LEU A 492 25.46 -2.87 -5.53
CA LEU A 492 24.15 -2.59 -6.10
C LEU A 492 24.17 -1.34 -7.00
N PHE A 493 25.28 -0.61 -7.08
CA PHE A 493 25.38 0.64 -7.82
C PHE A 493 24.92 0.57 -9.29
N PRO A 494 25.16 -0.53 -10.06
CA PRO A 494 24.62 -0.65 -11.41
C PRO A 494 23.08 -0.55 -11.49
N GLU A 495 22.37 -1.04 -10.46
CA GLU A 495 20.91 -0.94 -10.38
C GLU A 495 20.47 0.52 -10.15
N LEU A 496 21.25 1.28 -9.37
CA LEU A 496 21.01 2.71 -9.15
C LEU A 496 21.16 3.51 -10.44
N ASP A 497 22.26 3.32 -11.18
CA ASP A 497 22.50 4.02 -12.45
C ASP A 497 21.41 3.71 -13.47
N ALA A 498 21.02 2.43 -13.58
CA ALA A 498 19.95 2.01 -14.47
C ALA A 498 18.59 2.60 -14.08
N ALA A 499 18.28 2.68 -12.79
CA ALA A 499 17.03 3.26 -12.30
C ALA A 499 16.97 4.78 -12.53
N LEU A 500 18.04 5.51 -12.18
CA LEU A 500 18.15 6.95 -12.40
C LEU A 500 18.04 7.28 -13.89
N LEU A 501 18.79 6.57 -14.75
CA LEU A 501 18.74 6.79 -16.20
C LEU A 501 17.34 6.54 -16.76
N ARG A 502 16.70 5.43 -16.38
CA ARG A 502 15.33 5.13 -16.82
C ARG A 502 14.35 6.24 -16.42
N ALA A 503 14.46 6.75 -15.19
CA ALA A 503 13.58 7.80 -14.69
C ALA A 503 13.85 9.15 -15.36
N VAL A 504 15.12 9.51 -15.62
CA VAL A 504 15.48 10.72 -16.40
C VAL A 504 14.89 10.65 -17.82
N LEU A 505 14.92 9.47 -18.44
CA LEU A 505 14.38 9.23 -19.78
C LEU A 505 12.86 9.00 -19.80
N SER A 506 12.16 9.13 -18.66
CA SER A 506 10.71 8.99 -18.61
C SER A 506 10.00 10.19 -19.25
N ALA A 507 8.77 9.96 -19.75
CA ALA A 507 7.94 11.03 -20.31
C ALA A 507 7.37 11.96 -19.22
N ASN A 508 7.37 11.53 -17.96
CA ASN A 508 6.89 12.32 -16.84
C ASN A 508 7.94 13.34 -16.40
N MET A 509 7.63 14.62 -16.61
CA MET A 509 8.58 15.71 -16.33
C MET A 509 8.96 15.80 -14.83
N ILE A 510 8.03 15.53 -13.92
CA ILE A 510 8.28 15.65 -12.47
C ILE A 510 9.16 14.49 -12.00
N THR A 511 8.88 13.27 -12.46
CA THR A 511 9.72 12.08 -12.18
C THR A 511 11.12 12.24 -12.77
N SER A 512 11.22 12.74 -14.00
CA SER A 512 12.51 13.04 -14.63
C SER A 512 13.30 14.09 -13.83
N LEU A 513 12.64 15.15 -13.35
CA LEU A 513 13.27 16.17 -12.50
C LEU A 513 13.74 15.61 -11.15
N LEU A 514 12.92 14.78 -10.49
CA LEU A 514 13.28 14.10 -9.25
C LEU A 514 14.52 13.22 -9.43
N ALA A 515 14.57 12.46 -10.53
CA ALA A 515 15.73 11.64 -10.86
C ALA A 515 16.98 12.48 -11.16
N MET A 516 16.85 13.60 -11.88
CA MET A 516 17.94 14.54 -12.10
C MET A 516 18.45 15.16 -10.80
N ASP A 517 17.57 15.51 -9.86
CA ASP A 517 17.93 16.06 -8.55
C ASP A 517 18.71 15.04 -7.71
N ALA A 518 18.23 13.79 -7.67
CA ALA A 518 18.91 12.69 -6.99
C ALA A 518 20.28 12.38 -7.63
N TRP A 519 20.38 12.42 -8.97
CA TRP A 519 21.65 12.22 -9.66
C TRP A 519 22.62 13.38 -9.44
N CYS A 520 22.13 14.61 -9.38
CA CYS A 520 22.93 15.78 -9.00
C CYS A 520 23.44 15.68 -7.57
N PHE A 521 22.62 15.20 -6.63
CA PHE A 521 23.06 14.89 -5.27
C PHE A 521 24.19 13.86 -5.29
N LEU A 522 24.02 12.74 -6.00
CA LEU A 522 25.03 11.69 -6.14
C LEU A 522 26.35 12.24 -6.70
N ALA A 523 26.30 13.09 -7.73
CA ALA A 523 27.48 13.70 -8.32
C ALA A 523 28.22 14.65 -7.36
N ARG A 524 27.50 15.33 -6.48
CA ARG A 524 28.09 16.21 -5.45
C ARG A 524 28.59 15.45 -4.22
N TYR A 525 27.92 14.36 -3.88
CA TYR A 525 28.23 13.53 -2.72
C TYR A 525 29.39 12.57 -2.99
N GLY A 526 29.45 12.03 -4.21
CA GLY A 526 30.49 11.11 -4.67
C GLY A 526 31.82 11.78 -5.00
N THR A 527 32.73 11.02 -5.61
CA THR A 527 34.06 11.53 -5.98
C THR A 527 34.03 12.34 -7.27
N ALA A 528 35.07 13.14 -7.50
CA ALA A 528 35.22 13.91 -8.74
C ALA A 528 35.28 13.00 -9.98
N GLU A 529 35.88 11.81 -9.84
CA GLU A 529 35.95 10.80 -10.90
C GLU A 529 34.57 10.23 -11.23
N LEU A 530 33.73 9.97 -10.21
CA LEU A 530 32.36 9.50 -10.41
C LEU A 530 31.51 10.55 -11.15
N CYS A 531 31.62 11.82 -10.74
CA CYS A 531 30.96 12.92 -11.46
C CYS A 531 31.40 12.98 -12.92
N ALA A 532 32.71 12.93 -13.18
CA ALA A 532 33.25 12.95 -14.54
C ALA A 532 32.79 11.75 -15.37
N HIS A 533 32.73 10.56 -14.77
CA HIS A 533 32.19 9.37 -15.42
C HIS A 533 30.73 9.55 -15.83
N HIS A 534 29.86 10.00 -14.92
CA HIS A 534 28.44 10.27 -15.24
C HIS A 534 28.28 11.32 -16.33
N VAL A 535 29.06 12.41 -16.29
CA VAL A 535 29.05 13.43 -17.34
C VAL A 535 29.44 12.84 -18.69
N ALA A 536 30.49 11.99 -18.73
CA ALA A 536 30.91 11.32 -19.96
C ALA A 536 29.82 10.37 -20.49
N VAL A 537 29.15 9.61 -19.62
CA VAL A 537 28.03 8.72 -20.02
C VAL A 537 26.88 9.53 -20.61
N VAL A 538 26.43 10.59 -19.93
CA VAL A 538 25.34 11.46 -20.43
C VAL A 538 25.73 12.12 -21.77
N ALA A 539 26.98 12.54 -21.94
CA ALA A 539 27.48 13.08 -23.20
C ALA A 539 27.42 12.04 -24.34
N HIS A 540 27.84 10.79 -24.09
CA HIS A 540 27.72 9.74 -25.10
C HIS A 540 26.26 9.44 -25.46
N LEU A 541 25.35 9.47 -24.49
CA LEU A 541 23.91 9.28 -24.72
C LEU A 541 23.32 10.39 -25.58
N ILE A 542 23.66 11.66 -25.30
CA ILE A 542 23.23 12.80 -26.13
C ILE A 542 23.70 12.64 -27.57
N LYS A 543 24.97 12.26 -27.78
CA LYS A 543 25.52 12.03 -29.12
C LYS A 543 24.88 10.84 -29.85
N SER A 544 24.34 9.88 -29.11
CA SER A 544 23.70 8.68 -29.65
C SER A 544 22.20 8.86 -29.86
N CYS A 545 21.62 9.96 -29.40
CA CYS A 545 20.18 10.21 -29.47
C CYS A 545 19.76 10.62 -30.90
N PRO A 546 18.76 9.96 -31.50
CA PRO A 546 18.31 10.30 -32.84
C PRO A 546 17.37 11.52 -32.80
N GLY A 547 17.87 12.68 -33.26
CA GLY A 547 17.05 13.89 -33.44
C GLY A 547 16.49 14.49 -32.14
N GLU A 548 15.58 15.44 -32.30
CA GLU A 548 14.92 16.14 -31.20
C GLU A 548 13.84 15.27 -30.55
N CYS A 549 13.96 15.03 -29.24
CA CYS A 549 12.97 14.32 -28.44
C CYS A 549 13.04 14.75 -26.97
N TYR A 550 12.00 14.43 -26.19
CA TYR A 550 11.96 14.81 -24.78
C TYR A 550 13.11 14.18 -23.97
N GLN A 551 13.58 12.97 -24.35
CA GLN A 551 14.73 12.34 -23.73
C GLN A 551 16.01 13.17 -23.93
N LEU A 552 16.22 13.70 -25.13
CA LEU A 552 17.35 14.58 -25.43
C LEU A 552 17.26 15.86 -24.58
N THR A 553 16.06 16.42 -24.40
CA THR A 553 15.85 17.58 -23.52
C THR A 553 16.24 17.25 -22.07
N SER A 554 15.76 16.13 -21.51
CA SER A 554 16.09 15.71 -20.14
C SER A 554 17.59 15.45 -19.96
N LEU A 555 18.23 14.76 -20.91
CA LEU A 555 19.67 14.54 -20.90
C LEU A 555 20.47 15.85 -21.01
N SER A 556 20.00 16.79 -21.82
CA SER A 556 20.64 18.11 -21.98
C SER A 556 20.60 18.92 -20.69
N VAL A 557 19.46 18.93 -19.99
CA VAL A 557 19.31 19.58 -18.68
C VAL A 557 20.19 18.89 -17.64
N LEU A 558 20.20 17.56 -17.61
CA LEU A 558 21.06 16.79 -16.71
C LEU A 558 22.54 17.10 -16.95
N LEU A 559 23.00 17.04 -18.21
CA LEU A 559 24.39 17.34 -18.56
C LEU A 559 24.78 18.74 -18.09
N ARG A 560 23.93 19.74 -18.39
CA ARG A 560 24.17 21.13 -17.97
C ARG A 560 24.38 21.23 -16.47
N ARG A 561 23.56 20.55 -15.67
CA ARG A 561 23.62 20.57 -14.21
C ARG A 561 24.85 19.82 -13.67
N LEU A 562 25.12 18.62 -14.17
CA LEU A 562 26.25 17.80 -13.74
C LEU A 562 27.59 18.47 -14.06
N PHE A 563 27.68 19.14 -15.21
CA PHE A 563 28.91 19.80 -15.65
C PHE A 563 29.39 20.89 -14.67
N PHE A 564 28.47 21.56 -13.94
CA PHE A 564 28.82 22.52 -12.87
C PHE A 564 29.49 21.87 -11.65
N PHE A 565 29.35 20.55 -11.47
CA PHE A 565 29.96 19.83 -10.35
C PHE A 565 31.31 19.22 -10.70
N MET A 566 31.70 19.22 -11.98
CA MET A 566 33.01 18.73 -12.40
C MET A 566 34.12 19.62 -11.86
N ALA A 567 35.15 19.00 -11.30
CA ALA A 567 36.36 19.73 -10.91
C ALA A 567 37.19 20.11 -12.15
N PRO A 568 37.99 21.20 -12.08
CA PRO A 568 38.73 21.72 -13.23
C PRO A 568 39.62 20.70 -13.98
N PRO A 569 40.35 19.78 -13.32
CA PRO A 569 41.16 18.78 -14.02
C PRO A 569 40.31 17.87 -14.92
N GLN A 570 39.15 17.42 -14.42
CA GLN A 570 38.23 16.57 -15.17
C GLN A 570 37.53 17.34 -16.30
N GLN A 571 37.32 18.66 -16.16
CA GLN A 571 36.82 19.49 -17.25
C GLN A 571 37.82 19.58 -18.41
N VAL A 572 39.13 19.63 -18.12
CA VAL A 572 40.18 19.56 -19.16
C VAL A 572 40.13 18.22 -19.89
N GLU A 573 40.01 17.11 -19.14
CA GLU A 573 39.85 15.78 -19.72
C GLU A 573 38.59 15.67 -20.59
N PHE A 574 37.47 16.25 -20.15
CA PHE A 574 36.24 16.30 -20.94
C PHE A 574 36.44 17.03 -22.26
N ILE A 575 37.11 18.19 -22.27
CA ILE A 575 37.41 18.94 -23.49
C ILE A 575 38.31 18.12 -24.43
N GLN A 576 39.26 17.35 -23.89
CA GLN A 576 40.13 16.48 -24.70
C GLN A 576 39.36 15.31 -25.32
N ASN A 577 38.42 14.71 -24.57
CA ASN A 577 37.59 13.60 -25.04
C ASN A 577 36.48 14.05 -26.00
N PHE A 578 35.97 15.28 -25.83
CA PHE A 578 34.95 15.89 -26.68
C PHE A 578 35.39 17.25 -27.25
N PRO A 579 36.41 17.28 -28.13
CA PRO A 579 36.95 18.55 -28.63
C PRO A 579 35.87 19.44 -29.27
N PRO A 580 35.77 20.73 -28.90
CA PRO A 580 34.79 21.67 -29.46
C PRO A 580 35.04 21.99 -30.94
N LYS A 581 36.25 21.74 -31.45
CA LYS A 581 36.60 21.85 -32.88
C LYS A 581 36.01 20.74 -33.74
N ALA A 582 35.51 19.66 -33.15
CA ALA A 582 34.92 18.56 -33.91
C ALA A 582 33.42 18.79 -34.10
N ALA A 583 32.98 18.86 -35.37
CA ALA A 583 31.57 19.07 -35.74
C ALA A 583 30.60 18.11 -35.04
N GLY A 584 30.97 16.84 -34.93
CA GLY A 584 30.15 15.81 -34.27
C GLY A 584 29.99 15.98 -32.75
N ASN A 585 30.68 16.95 -32.13
CA ASN A 585 30.54 17.27 -30.71
C ASN A 585 29.68 18.52 -30.46
N LEU A 586 29.31 19.29 -31.48
CA LEU A 586 28.43 20.46 -31.32
C LEU A 586 27.11 20.15 -30.61
N PRO A 587 26.47 18.97 -30.79
CA PRO A 587 25.30 18.60 -29.99
C PRO A 587 25.51 18.62 -28.48
N LEU A 588 26.75 18.47 -27.99
CA LEU A 588 27.09 18.59 -26.57
C LEU A 588 27.27 20.05 -26.14
N TRP A 589 27.97 20.81 -26.98
CA TRP A 589 28.34 22.19 -26.67
C TRP A 589 27.15 23.15 -26.70
N GLN A 590 26.03 22.78 -27.32
CA GLN A 590 24.75 23.49 -27.16
C GLN A 590 24.09 23.26 -25.77
N CYS A 591 24.40 22.15 -25.09
CA CYS A 591 23.77 21.81 -23.82
C CYS A 591 24.50 22.45 -22.62
N ILE A 592 25.80 22.71 -22.75
CA ILE A 592 26.69 23.15 -21.68
C ILE A 592 26.64 24.68 -21.50
N SER A 593 26.61 25.13 -20.24
CA SER A 593 26.87 26.53 -19.92
C SER A 593 28.37 26.75 -19.76
N PHE A 594 28.94 27.66 -20.54
CA PHE A 594 30.36 27.98 -20.49
C PHE A 594 30.76 28.68 -19.19
N GLN A 595 29.79 29.19 -18.41
CA GLN A 595 30.01 29.72 -17.06
C GLN A 595 30.55 28.69 -16.08
N ALA A 596 30.32 27.39 -16.33
CA ALA A 596 30.85 26.31 -15.51
C ALA A 596 32.37 26.11 -15.68
N LEU A 597 32.97 26.63 -16.76
CA LEU A 597 34.41 26.56 -17.01
C LEU A 597 35.16 27.70 -16.31
N PRO A 598 36.40 27.45 -15.82
CA PRO A 598 37.37 28.47 -15.46
C PRO A 598 37.61 29.45 -16.62
N SER A 599 38.01 30.69 -16.32
CA SER A 599 38.15 31.77 -17.31
C SER A 599 38.98 31.40 -18.54
N GLU A 600 40.16 30.79 -18.34
CA GLU A 600 41.05 30.41 -19.45
C GLU A 600 40.42 29.36 -20.38
N LEU A 601 39.85 28.30 -19.80
CA LEU A 601 39.17 27.23 -20.55
C LEU A 601 37.88 27.74 -21.20
N ARG A 602 37.16 28.64 -20.54
CA ARG A 602 35.96 29.29 -21.07
C ARG A 602 36.29 30.07 -22.33
N GLU A 603 37.32 30.92 -22.27
CA GLU A 603 37.77 31.69 -23.43
C GLU A 603 38.19 30.79 -24.59
N GLN A 604 39.05 29.81 -24.34
CA GLN A 604 39.49 28.90 -25.39
C GLN A 604 38.30 28.16 -26.02
N THR A 605 37.44 27.55 -25.21
CA THR A 605 36.33 26.72 -25.70
C THR A 605 35.29 27.56 -26.45
N ALA A 606 34.94 28.75 -25.93
CA ALA A 606 33.99 29.66 -26.58
C ALA A 606 34.49 30.09 -27.96
N ARG A 607 35.79 30.43 -28.08
CA ARG A 607 36.41 30.80 -29.36
C ARG A 607 36.39 29.64 -30.36
N GLU A 608 36.66 28.42 -29.89
CA GLU A 608 36.68 27.22 -30.73
C GLU A 608 35.28 26.87 -31.25
N VAL A 609 34.25 26.94 -30.40
CA VAL A 609 32.84 26.71 -30.81
C VAL A 609 32.35 27.82 -31.74
N ALA A 610 32.62 29.10 -31.43
CA ALA A 610 32.22 30.21 -32.28
C ALA A 610 32.89 30.15 -33.67
N GLY A 611 34.19 29.84 -33.71
CA GLY A 611 34.93 29.68 -34.97
C GLY A 611 34.40 28.52 -35.83
N LEU A 612 34.16 27.36 -35.22
CA LEU A 612 33.59 26.22 -35.94
C LEU A 612 32.15 26.50 -36.39
N GLY A 613 31.32 27.08 -35.53
CA GLY A 613 29.91 27.34 -35.82
C GLY A 613 29.74 28.33 -36.97
N THR A 614 30.45 29.46 -36.94
CA THR A 614 30.44 30.43 -38.05
C THR A 614 30.93 29.82 -39.36
N ALA A 615 31.96 28.97 -39.32
CA ALA A 615 32.44 28.25 -40.51
C ALA A 615 31.38 27.29 -41.08
N GLN A 616 30.65 26.56 -40.23
CA GLN A 616 29.59 25.65 -40.68
C GLN A 616 28.38 26.39 -41.24
N CYS A 617 27.97 27.51 -40.62
CA CYS A 617 26.91 28.33 -41.18
C CYS A 617 27.29 28.93 -42.54
N ARG A 618 28.53 29.41 -42.72
CA ARG A 618 29.03 29.87 -44.03
C ARG A 618 29.01 28.75 -45.07
N LYS A 619 29.41 27.54 -44.68
CA LYS A 619 29.36 26.36 -45.54
C LYS A 619 27.92 26.08 -46.02
N TRP A 620 26.94 26.12 -45.12
CA TRP A 620 25.53 25.96 -45.47
C TRP A 620 25.01 27.09 -46.36
N LEU A 621 25.35 28.35 -46.06
CA LEU A 621 24.99 29.51 -46.88
C LEU A 621 25.52 29.40 -48.32
N SER A 622 26.66 28.72 -48.50
CA SER A 622 27.27 28.41 -49.80
C SER A 622 26.79 27.11 -50.46
N SER A 623 25.98 26.29 -49.79
CA SER A 623 25.45 25.02 -50.31
C SER A 623 24.15 25.21 -51.11
N THR A 624 23.54 24.09 -51.54
CA THR A 624 22.21 24.06 -52.17
C THR A 624 21.05 24.36 -51.20
N ARG A 625 21.32 24.63 -49.92
CA ARG A 625 20.35 25.06 -48.89
C ARG A 625 19.14 24.14 -48.79
N THR A 626 19.39 22.84 -48.66
CA THR A 626 18.31 21.85 -48.56
C THR A 626 17.71 21.84 -47.15
N LEU A 627 16.42 21.50 -47.05
CA LEU A 627 15.73 21.37 -45.76
C LEU A 627 16.35 20.28 -44.87
N GLY A 628 16.89 19.21 -45.45
CA GLY A 628 17.55 18.13 -44.69
C GLY A 628 18.90 18.52 -44.08
N GLU A 629 19.57 19.55 -44.60
CA GLU A 629 20.79 20.11 -44.00
C GLU A 629 20.47 21.10 -42.87
N LEU A 630 19.23 21.58 -42.76
CA LEU A 630 18.82 22.63 -41.82
C LEU A 630 18.84 22.14 -40.35
N ASP A 631 18.54 20.87 -40.08
CA ASP A 631 18.59 20.33 -38.72
C ASP A 631 20.01 20.35 -38.14
N SER A 632 21.01 20.07 -39.00
CA SER A 632 22.42 20.21 -38.63
C SER A 632 22.80 21.67 -38.36
N LEU A 633 22.23 22.61 -39.12
CA LEU A 633 22.42 24.04 -38.91
C LEU A 633 21.76 24.51 -37.60
N ASN A 634 20.58 23.99 -37.25
CA ASN A 634 19.91 24.31 -35.99
C ASN A 634 20.78 23.92 -34.79
N THR A 635 21.44 22.76 -34.84
CA THR A 635 22.42 22.37 -33.82
C THR A 635 23.58 23.37 -33.71
N VAL A 636 24.08 23.87 -34.85
CA VAL A 636 25.15 24.88 -34.89
C VAL A 636 24.67 26.20 -34.28
N LEU A 637 23.48 26.67 -34.65
CA LEU A 637 22.88 27.89 -34.13
C LEU A 637 22.64 27.79 -32.62
N SER A 638 22.15 26.65 -32.12
CA SER A 638 22.02 26.39 -30.69
C SER A 638 23.37 26.44 -29.97
N ALA A 639 24.45 25.89 -30.56
CA ALA A 639 25.78 25.95 -29.97
C ALA A 639 26.34 27.39 -29.92
N LEU A 640 26.13 28.18 -30.99
CA LEU A 640 26.49 29.60 -31.01
C LEU A 640 25.69 30.39 -29.97
N LEU A 641 24.39 30.09 -29.84
CA LEU A 641 23.52 30.71 -28.84
C LEU A 641 23.99 30.39 -27.41
N ALA A 642 24.39 29.15 -27.14
CA ALA A 642 24.95 28.76 -25.84
C ALA A 642 26.20 29.58 -25.49
N VAL A 643 27.10 29.81 -26.46
CA VAL A 643 28.27 30.70 -26.29
C VAL A 643 27.82 32.13 -26.00
N CYS A 644 26.88 32.67 -26.78
CA CYS A 644 26.42 34.06 -26.61
C CYS A 644 25.71 34.29 -25.27
N HIS A 645 25.01 33.29 -24.74
CA HIS A 645 24.34 33.38 -23.45
C HIS A 645 25.29 33.26 -22.25
N SER A 646 26.40 32.52 -22.38
CA SER A 646 27.22 32.11 -21.22
C SER A 646 28.69 32.49 -21.27
N ALA A 647 29.19 32.99 -22.41
CA ALA A 647 30.58 33.42 -22.60
C ALA A 647 30.74 34.46 -23.72
N ARG A 648 29.78 35.38 -23.91
CA ARG A 648 29.88 36.41 -24.96
C ARG A 648 31.10 37.31 -24.76
N GLU A 649 31.38 37.67 -23.52
CA GLU A 649 32.52 38.48 -23.11
C GLU A 649 33.88 37.84 -23.47
N ALA A 650 33.89 36.53 -23.69
CA ALA A 650 35.08 35.78 -24.03
C ALA A 650 35.44 35.83 -25.53
N LEU A 651 34.49 36.28 -26.37
CA LEU A 651 34.66 36.43 -27.81
C LEU A 651 35.31 37.76 -28.16
N ASP A 652 36.31 37.73 -29.05
CA ASP A 652 36.89 38.96 -29.59
C ASP A 652 35.93 39.67 -30.57
N ILE A 653 36.24 40.93 -30.89
CA ILE A 653 35.40 41.77 -31.76
C ILE A 653 35.21 41.13 -33.15
N GLY A 654 36.24 40.47 -33.69
CA GLY A 654 36.18 39.82 -35.00
C GLY A 654 35.25 38.61 -35.01
N GLN A 655 35.25 37.82 -33.94
CA GLN A 655 34.36 36.67 -33.76
C GLN A 655 32.92 37.11 -33.54
N GLN A 656 32.68 38.15 -32.73
CA GLN A 656 31.35 38.72 -32.58
C GLN A 656 30.81 39.24 -33.91
N ALA A 657 31.64 39.94 -34.70
CA ALA A 657 31.28 40.39 -36.04
C ALA A 657 30.96 39.21 -36.98
N ALA A 658 31.72 38.11 -36.92
CA ALA A 658 31.46 36.92 -37.74
C ALA A 658 30.12 36.23 -37.39
N VAL A 659 29.75 36.18 -36.09
CA VAL A 659 28.44 35.65 -35.65
C VAL A 659 27.30 36.54 -36.14
N ILE A 660 27.45 37.86 -36.03
CA ILE A 660 26.46 38.84 -36.52
C ILE A 660 26.30 38.74 -38.04
N GLU A 661 27.41 38.68 -38.78
CA GLU A 661 27.43 38.55 -40.24
C GLU A 661 26.64 37.32 -40.68
N VAL A 662 26.96 36.16 -40.11
CA VAL A 662 26.29 34.90 -40.41
C VAL A 662 24.81 34.94 -40.01
N GLY A 663 24.48 35.45 -38.82
CA GLY A 663 23.09 35.58 -38.37
C GLY A 663 22.26 36.47 -39.30
N SER A 664 22.84 37.56 -39.79
CA SER A 664 22.22 38.48 -40.75
C SER A 664 21.98 37.83 -42.11
N GLN A 665 22.97 37.07 -42.61
CA GLN A 665 22.86 36.35 -43.88
C GLN A 665 21.83 35.20 -43.80
N LEU A 666 21.75 34.52 -42.65
CA LEU A 666 20.73 33.50 -42.40
C LEU A 666 19.33 34.11 -42.26
N TRP A 667 19.22 35.29 -41.63
CA TRP A 667 17.96 36.01 -41.54
C TRP A 667 17.35 36.30 -42.92
N ALA A 668 18.19 36.69 -43.89
CA ALA A 668 17.76 36.97 -45.26
C ALA A 668 17.14 35.75 -46.00
N PHE A 669 17.33 34.53 -45.48
CA PHE A 669 16.71 33.32 -46.01
C PHE A 669 15.29 33.08 -45.46
N LEU A 670 14.90 33.73 -44.36
CA LEU A 670 13.62 33.53 -43.71
C LEU A 670 12.51 34.32 -44.41
N SER A 671 11.35 33.69 -44.59
CA SER A 671 10.12 34.35 -45.04
C SER A 671 8.92 33.80 -44.30
N THR A 672 7.86 34.60 -44.18
CA THR A 672 6.63 34.25 -43.45
C THR A 672 6.05 32.92 -43.93
N HIS A 673 6.05 32.68 -45.24
CA HIS A 673 5.56 31.44 -45.86
C HIS A 673 6.39 30.19 -45.48
N LEU A 674 7.72 30.33 -45.39
CA LEU A 674 8.58 29.19 -45.04
C LEU A 674 8.47 28.83 -43.56
N VAL A 675 8.36 29.84 -42.69
CA VAL A 675 8.22 29.64 -41.24
C VAL A 675 6.88 29.00 -40.91
N THR A 676 5.77 29.44 -41.52
CA THR A 676 4.45 28.84 -41.23
C THR A 676 4.33 27.41 -41.74
N GLY A 677 5.06 27.06 -42.82
CA GLY A 677 4.94 25.76 -43.47
C GLY A 677 5.91 24.66 -43.02
N GLN A 678 6.98 24.95 -42.27
CA GLN A 678 8.07 23.99 -41.99
C GLN A 678 8.60 24.07 -40.54
N PRO A 679 8.49 23.00 -39.72
CA PRO A 679 8.97 22.97 -38.33
C PRO A 679 10.46 23.24 -38.15
N CYS A 680 11.32 22.72 -39.04
CA CYS A 680 12.76 22.94 -38.98
C CYS A 680 13.15 24.41 -39.21
N VAL A 681 12.34 25.15 -39.99
CA VAL A 681 12.50 26.60 -40.22
C VAL A 681 11.97 27.39 -39.02
N GLN A 682 10.91 26.92 -38.35
CA GLN A 682 10.43 27.50 -37.09
C GLN A 682 11.51 27.41 -36.01
N GLN A 683 12.17 26.26 -35.87
CA GLN A 683 13.29 26.09 -34.95
C GLN A 683 14.47 27.01 -35.30
N ALA A 684 14.84 27.11 -36.58
CA ALA A 684 15.90 28.02 -37.02
C ALA A 684 15.59 29.48 -36.65
N LEU A 685 14.35 29.93 -36.87
CA LEU A 685 13.87 31.25 -36.46
C LEU A 685 13.96 31.43 -34.94
N SER A 686 13.45 30.46 -34.17
CA SER A 686 13.46 30.48 -32.71
C SER A 686 14.86 30.52 -32.11
N LEU A 687 15.88 30.07 -32.83
CA LEU A 687 17.29 30.16 -32.43
C LEU A 687 17.96 31.47 -32.89
N LEU A 688 17.64 31.93 -34.11
CA LEU A 688 18.19 33.16 -34.68
C LEU A 688 17.71 34.41 -33.95
N LEU A 689 16.45 34.44 -33.51
CA LEU A 689 15.89 35.57 -32.76
C LEU A 689 16.68 35.90 -31.48
N PRO A 690 16.85 34.99 -30.50
CA PRO A 690 17.65 35.27 -29.31
C PRO A 690 19.14 35.45 -29.61
N LEU A 691 19.67 34.82 -30.68
CA LEU A 691 21.05 35.04 -31.12
C LEU A 691 21.27 36.49 -31.57
N LEU A 692 20.40 37.02 -32.43
CA LEU A 692 20.42 38.42 -32.87
C LEU A 692 20.11 39.36 -31.69
N GLY A 693 19.14 39.00 -30.84
CA GLY A 693 18.80 39.76 -29.62
C GLY A 693 19.98 39.93 -28.67
N SER A 694 20.88 38.94 -28.60
CA SER A 694 22.12 39.04 -27.83
C SER A 694 23.01 40.18 -28.31
N PHE A 695 23.00 40.50 -29.60
CA PHE A 695 23.83 41.54 -30.23
C PHE A 695 23.07 42.82 -30.55
N ILE A 696 21.89 43.04 -29.95
CA ILE A 696 20.95 44.09 -30.38
C ILE A 696 21.55 45.51 -30.49
N GLN A 697 22.50 45.87 -29.63
CA GLN A 697 23.19 47.17 -29.64
C GLN A 697 24.20 47.36 -30.78
N THR A 698 24.68 46.26 -31.36
CA THR A 698 25.68 46.22 -32.44
C THR A 698 25.08 45.82 -33.79
N LEU A 699 23.77 45.54 -33.84
CA LEU A 699 23.07 45.21 -35.08
C LEU A 699 22.79 46.46 -35.91
N ASP A 700 22.84 46.30 -37.24
CA ASP A 700 22.49 47.35 -38.18
C ASP A 700 20.99 47.71 -38.05
N PRO A 701 20.62 49.01 -37.94
CA PRO A 701 19.22 49.43 -37.83
C PRO A 701 18.28 48.90 -38.94
N PRO A 702 18.71 48.79 -40.22
CA PRO A 702 17.92 48.16 -41.26
C PRO A 702 17.56 46.69 -40.97
N LEU A 703 18.48 45.92 -40.39
CA LEU A 703 18.23 44.52 -40.05
C LEU A 703 17.21 44.42 -38.91
N ILE A 704 17.31 45.28 -37.89
CA ILE A 704 16.33 45.34 -36.79
C ILE A 704 14.93 45.61 -37.34
N SER A 705 14.80 46.55 -38.27
CA SER A 705 13.52 46.85 -38.94
C SER A 705 12.98 45.65 -39.72
N GLN A 706 13.84 44.93 -40.45
CA GLN A 706 13.46 43.69 -41.16
C GLN A 706 12.99 42.60 -40.19
N VAL A 707 13.67 42.44 -39.05
CA VAL A 707 13.30 41.45 -38.03
C VAL A 707 11.91 41.75 -37.46
N VAL A 708 11.68 42.99 -37.02
CA VAL A 708 10.39 43.44 -36.47
C VAL A 708 9.25 43.30 -37.50
N THR A 709 9.51 43.66 -38.76
CA THR A 709 8.52 43.55 -39.84
C THR A 709 8.11 42.10 -40.08
N LEU A 710 9.07 41.17 -40.10
CA LEU A 710 8.78 39.74 -40.25
C LEU A 710 7.98 39.22 -39.05
N GLN A 711 8.35 39.58 -37.82
CA GLN A 711 7.62 39.20 -36.60
C GLN A 711 6.15 39.65 -36.65
N ALA A 712 5.89 40.89 -37.07
CA ALA A 712 4.54 41.42 -37.22
C ALA A 712 3.70 40.57 -38.20
N SER A 713 4.28 40.23 -39.35
CA SER A 713 3.62 39.39 -40.36
C SER A 713 3.39 37.95 -39.88
N LEU A 714 4.31 37.42 -39.06
CA LEU A 714 4.21 36.08 -38.50
C LEU A 714 3.12 36.02 -37.44
N LEU A 715 3.02 37.00 -36.54
CA LEU A 715 2.00 37.05 -35.50
C LEU A 715 0.58 37.13 -36.09
N GLN A 716 0.40 37.86 -37.20
CA GLN A 716 -0.86 37.88 -37.95
C GLN A 716 -1.23 36.52 -38.56
N SER A 717 -0.25 35.62 -38.72
CA SER A 717 -0.43 34.27 -39.27
C SER A 717 -0.62 33.20 -38.19
N GLU A 718 -0.84 33.59 -36.93
CA GLU A 718 -1.05 32.71 -35.77
C GLU A 718 0.00 31.57 -35.66
N PRO A 719 1.28 31.90 -35.39
CA PRO A 719 2.32 30.89 -35.37
C PRO A 719 2.25 30.05 -34.07
N PRO A 720 2.88 28.87 -34.03
CA PRO A 720 2.92 28.04 -32.82
C PRO A 720 3.53 28.77 -31.61
N ASP A 721 3.17 28.35 -30.40
CA ASP A 721 3.54 29.05 -29.16
C ASP A 721 5.07 29.18 -28.96
N HIS A 722 5.86 28.18 -29.36
CA HIS A 722 7.33 28.26 -29.27
C HIS A 722 7.94 29.35 -30.17
N VAL A 723 7.28 29.69 -31.28
CA VAL A 723 7.67 30.82 -32.14
C VAL A 723 7.27 32.13 -31.47
N ARG A 724 6.05 32.21 -30.91
CA ARG A 724 5.58 33.39 -30.16
C ARG A 724 6.51 33.72 -28.99
N LEU A 725 6.94 32.71 -28.22
CA LEU A 725 7.89 32.87 -27.13
C LEU A 725 9.24 33.43 -27.62
N ALA A 726 9.79 32.91 -28.72
CA ALA A 726 11.03 33.44 -29.28
C ALA A 726 10.90 34.88 -29.80
N VAL A 727 9.72 35.25 -30.33
CA VAL A 727 9.40 36.64 -30.69
C VAL A 727 9.41 37.53 -29.46
N LEU A 728 8.73 37.12 -28.38
CA LEU A 728 8.70 37.85 -27.11
C LEU A 728 10.12 38.03 -26.53
N ASP A 729 10.96 36.99 -26.56
CA ASP A 729 12.34 37.06 -26.09
C ASP A 729 13.17 38.09 -26.87
N PHE A 730 13.01 38.16 -28.19
CA PHE A 730 13.67 39.19 -29.00
C PHE A 730 13.13 40.59 -28.71
N VAL A 731 11.82 40.76 -28.64
CA VAL A 731 11.18 42.04 -28.34
C VAL A 731 11.63 42.56 -26.96
N SER A 732 11.79 41.68 -25.98
CA SER A 732 12.34 42.05 -24.67
C SER A 732 13.75 42.65 -24.77
N SER A 733 14.55 42.21 -25.76
CA SER A 733 15.89 42.73 -26.00
C SER A 733 15.88 44.12 -26.64
N LEU A 734 14.81 44.51 -27.36
CA LEU A 734 14.65 45.86 -27.93
C LEU A 734 14.53 46.93 -26.85
N GLY A 735 14.05 46.58 -25.64
CA GLY A 735 14.02 47.50 -24.49
C GLY A 735 15.40 48.02 -24.08
N LYS A 736 16.48 47.41 -24.57
CA LYS A 736 17.88 47.82 -24.35
C LYS A 736 18.36 48.90 -25.33
N LEU A 737 17.54 49.32 -26.29
CA LEU A 737 17.86 50.32 -27.32
C LEU A 737 17.15 51.65 -27.09
N LEU A 738 17.83 52.75 -27.45
CA LEU A 738 17.19 54.04 -27.70
C LEU A 738 16.71 54.05 -29.15
N LEU A 739 15.42 53.78 -29.37
CA LEU A 739 14.83 53.69 -30.71
C LEU A 739 14.68 55.08 -31.34
N SER A 740 15.12 55.24 -32.60
CA SER A 740 14.82 56.42 -33.44
C SER A 740 13.32 56.52 -33.73
N GLU A 741 12.76 57.74 -33.91
CA GLU A 741 11.33 57.97 -34.19
C GLU A 741 10.76 57.09 -35.32
N ALA A 742 11.55 56.83 -36.37
CA ALA A 742 11.14 55.98 -37.49
C ALA A 742 11.00 54.48 -37.11
N LEU A 743 11.82 54.00 -36.17
CA LEU A 743 11.75 52.63 -35.65
C LEU A 743 10.66 52.52 -34.58
N GLN A 744 10.42 53.58 -33.79
CA GLN A 744 9.35 53.60 -32.79
C GLN A 744 7.98 53.39 -33.42
N VAL A 745 7.67 54.04 -34.55
CA VAL A 745 6.38 53.89 -35.26
C VAL A 745 6.13 52.45 -35.72
N ILE A 746 7.16 51.77 -36.24
CA ILE A 746 7.06 50.37 -36.69
C ILE A 746 6.90 49.42 -35.50
N THR A 747 7.68 49.62 -34.43
CA THR A 747 7.66 48.75 -33.25
C THR A 747 6.36 48.89 -32.45
N LEU A 748 5.86 50.12 -32.28
CA LEU A 748 4.59 50.41 -31.59
C LEU A 748 3.38 49.78 -32.29
N ASN A 749 3.34 49.83 -33.63
CA ASN A 749 2.26 49.21 -34.42
C ASN A 749 2.25 47.68 -34.30
N CYS A 750 3.40 47.04 -34.05
CA CYS A 750 3.50 45.60 -33.82
C CYS A 750 3.05 45.19 -32.42
N CYS A 751 3.35 46.01 -31.40
CA CYS A 751 2.94 45.76 -30.01
C CYS A 751 1.45 46.03 -29.75
N SER A 752 0.80 46.87 -30.57
CA SER A 752 -0.65 47.17 -30.45
C SER A 752 -1.58 46.01 -30.87
N CYS A 753 -1.05 44.94 -31.47
CA CYS A 753 -1.86 43.77 -31.84
C CYS A 753 -2.24 42.83 -30.68
N GLU A 754 -1.71 43.03 -29.47
CA GLU A 754 -2.06 42.22 -28.27
C GLU A 754 -3.17 42.82 -27.39
N GLN A 755 -3.73 44.00 -27.72
CA GLN A 755 -4.78 44.62 -26.89
C GLN A 755 -6.22 44.18 -27.19
N ASN A 756 -6.44 43.24 -28.12
CA ASN A 756 -7.75 42.65 -28.36
C ASN A 756 -7.69 41.12 -28.24
N HIS A 757 -7.50 40.61 -27.01
CA HIS A 757 -8.04 39.33 -26.56
C HIS A 757 -8.18 39.27 -25.04
#